data_AF-A0A0S9ED23-F1
#
_entry.id   AF-A0A0S9ED23-F1
#
_cell.length_a   1.000
_cell.length_b   1.000
_cell.length_c   1.000
_cell.angle_alpha   90.00
_cell.angle_beta   90.00
_cell.angle_gamma   90.00
#
_symmetry.space_group_name_H-M   'P 1'
#
loop_
_entity.id
_entity.type
_entity.pdbx_description
1 polymer ?
#
loop_
_entity_poly.entity_id
_entity_poly.type
_entity_poly.pdbx_seq_one_letter_code
_entity_poly.pdbx_strand_id
1 'polypeptide(L)'
;MRIATWNINHINKRIDLLVDWLRRTSPDVVALQELKCPASDFPAAALEAAGYRSLVVGQRTWNGVALLSRGQEEPLAVATALPGDSSDKQARYVEAAIHGVLFACLYLPNGNPQPGPKFDYKLSWFDRLQQRAQALWDSGHPVVLMGDWNVVPTDADIYKPDTWRNDALLQPGPRAAFAQVLAQGWTDAIAKVHRTSVPFTFWDYRRKRWERDAGLRIDHILAGPSLKVVDAGVDREERAREGASDHAPVWAELSLGKARARRKAASLPAPARSRTATPRPAPEAPADPPLSRYNAKRDFTKTAEPSGVMPKKRPAPRSGAAQPLHFVVQKHWASRLHYDFRLELDGVMVSWAVPKGPSFDPATKSMAIQVEDHPIDYNTFEGTIPKGEYGAGTVIVWDRGTWEPVDDAREGLRKGKVLFRLHGQKLAGLWELVRISKPGEKKQDQWMLFKKRGDAWARPRAEYDVITALPDSVVDKPLGLVEEREPRGSGAAPQRAAPGASDAVQAARKARLPARLQPQLATLVASVPEGDWVVETKFDGYRVLVRIDGEEVRIFTRNGNDWTAKLQPVAVAVAALGLTSAWLDGEIVVLNDAGLPDFNRLQNAIDSARPRDIVLFVFDVPFLGGRDLRAVPLAARRTVLQALFDERHSDTVRFSASFDAPPSQLLGAACQMGLEGVIAKRADAPYVSGRTETWLKLKCQHRQEFVVLGFTDRSHAAREVGSLLLGYHEGGKLHSAGSVGTGWDAATGRQLYTKLAKLEVATSPVSADEVKPGRWSRRKAGSERWVKPSMVVEVAFGDWTPDLRIRHAVFRGIRTDKPARAIVREQPQAPLQPPQGRQQEAPMPQKTALRRKAGTVKITHPERVVDPSTGLRKIDLVHYYESIADRMLPHLKNRPASLVRAPTGITGQLFFQKHPDSKMPGVKALDPALWPDHAALLAVHSVEALVSAAQMNVVEFHTWNSKIARIDQPDRIVLDLDPGEGVTWPMLQEAAELTRVMLAELGLESWLKTSGGKGLHVVVPITPQLDYDAVKAFSQSVVKHMARIIPSRFVAVMGGKNRVGKIFIDYLRNGHGQTTACAFSARARPGMGVSMPVAWEQLSDLQGGAQWTVATAREYLSFQKQDPWEGYWKKRQSIQQGIKMLA
;
A
#
# COMPACT_ATOMS: atom_id res chain seq x y z
N MET A 1 40.46 11.42 1.85
CA MET A 1 39.19 12.12 2.08
C MET A 1 38.75 11.84 3.50
N ARG A 2 38.60 12.88 4.32
CA ARG A 2 38.12 12.77 5.70
C ARG A 2 36.61 12.95 5.70
N ILE A 3 35.88 12.03 6.29
CA ILE A 3 34.42 12.07 6.36
C ILE A 3 33.95 11.91 7.80
N ALA A 4 32.76 12.40 8.11
CA ALA A 4 32.21 12.27 9.46
C ALA A 4 30.70 12.13 9.50
N THR A 5 30.18 11.52 10.56
CA THR A 5 28.76 11.51 10.89
C THR A 5 28.54 12.05 12.29
N TRP A 6 27.48 12.82 12.47
CA TRP A 6 27.10 13.37 13.77
C TRP A 6 25.58 13.53 13.89
N ASN A 7 24.98 12.77 14.80
CA ASN A 7 23.64 13.08 15.28
C ASN A 7 23.72 14.36 16.13
N ILE A 8 23.30 15.49 15.55
CA ILE A 8 23.41 16.81 16.15
C ILE A 8 22.24 17.13 17.09
N ASN A 9 21.17 16.32 17.06
CA ASN A 9 20.03 16.41 17.96
C ASN A 9 19.44 17.84 18.09
N HIS A 10 18.92 18.44 17.03
CA HIS A 10 18.47 19.85 16.91
C HIS A 10 19.58 20.82 16.45
N ILE A 11 19.73 20.94 15.12
CA ILE A 11 20.83 21.70 14.50
C ILE A 11 20.80 23.18 14.88
N ASN A 12 19.62 23.82 14.89
CA ASN A 12 19.51 25.25 15.17
C ASN A 12 19.97 25.62 16.59
N LYS A 13 19.88 24.69 17.56
CA LYS A 13 20.38 24.92 18.92
C LYS A 13 21.89 24.74 19.05
N ARG A 14 22.53 24.09 18.09
CA ARG A 14 23.95 23.65 18.17
C ARG A 14 24.76 24.05 16.95
N ILE A 15 24.25 25.01 16.18
CA ILE A 15 24.90 25.46 14.95
C ILE A 15 26.30 26.02 15.24
N ASP A 16 26.47 26.73 16.35
CA ASP A 16 27.77 27.30 16.73
C ASP A 16 28.80 26.21 17.08
N LEU A 17 28.38 25.16 17.80
CA LEU A 17 29.23 24.01 18.11
C LEU A 17 29.63 23.27 16.83
N LEU A 18 28.68 23.08 15.91
CA LEU A 18 28.94 22.44 14.62
C LEU A 18 29.90 23.27 13.77
N VAL A 19 29.67 24.57 13.62
CA VAL A 19 30.51 25.48 12.82
C VAL A 19 31.93 25.56 13.39
N ASP A 20 32.07 25.65 14.71
CA ASP A 20 33.37 25.61 15.38
C ASP A 20 34.13 24.30 15.10
N TRP A 21 33.45 23.15 15.24
CA TRP A 21 34.04 21.86 14.95
C TRP A 21 34.42 21.70 13.47
N LEU A 22 33.56 22.13 12.55
CA LEU A 22 33.83 22.10 11.09
C LEU A 22 35.06 22.93 10.71
N ARG A 23 35.25 24.09 11.36
CA ARG A 23 36.43 24.95 11.13
C ARG A 23 37.72 24.28 11.62
N ARG A 24 37.70 23.63 12.78
CA ARG A 24 38.88 22.96 13.35
C ARG A 24 39.26 21.67 12.63
N THR A 25 38.27 20.88 12.24
CA THR A 25 38.49 19.51 11.73
C THR A 25 38.39 19.38 10.22
N SER A 26 37.73 20.32 9.56
CA SER A 26 37.61 20.44 8.10
C SER A 26 37.34 19.11 7.34
N PRO A 27 36.37 18.27 7.77
CA PRO A 27 35.99 17.08 7.01
C PRO A 27 35.50 17.44 5.59
N ASP A 28 35.79 16.58 4.61
CA ASP A 28 35.33 16.76 3.24
C ASP A 28 33.81 16.54 3.11
N VAL A 29 33.27 15.55 3.84
CA VAL A 29 31.84 15.21 3.84
C VAL A 29 31.35 14.96 5.25
N VAL A 30 30.18 15.52 5.60
CA VAL A 30 29.54 15.31 6.92
C VAL A 30 28.09 14.87 6.77
N ALA A 31 27.72 13.78 7.41
CA ALA A 31 26.35 13.33 7.54
C ALA A 31 25.77 13.79 8.88
N LEU A 32 24.66 14.54 8.86
CA LEU A 32 23.98 15.02 10.05
C LEU A 32 22.65 14.32 10.24
N GLN A 33 22.33 13.95 11.49
CA GLN A 33 21.07 13.30 11.86
C GLN A 33 20.31 14.07 12.95
N GLU A 34 19.03 13.77 13.07
CA GLU A 34 18.11 14.33 14.08
C GLU A 34 18.09 15.87 14.07
N LEU A 35 17.91 16.45 12.87
CA LEU A 35 17.99 17.90 12.67
C LEU A 35 16.95 18.70 13.46
N LYS A 36 15.75 18.14 13.67
CA LYS A 36 14.57 18.79 14.30
C LYS A 36 14.17 20.12 13.68
N CYS A 37 14.42 20.29 12.38
CA CYS A 37 13.97 21.44 11.61
C CYS A 37 13.53 21.01 10.19
N PRO A 38 12.51 21.64 9.61
CA PRO A 38 12.23 21.56 8.18
C PRO A 38 13.39 22.10 7.35
N ALA A 39 13.48 21.70 6.08
CA ALA A 39 14.51 22.22 5.17
C ALA A 39 14.48 23.76 5.03
N SER A 40 13.31 24.39 5.16
CA SER A 40 13.17 25.87 5.13
C SER A 40 13.84 26.58 6.31
N ASP A 41 13.98 25.90 7.44
CA ASP A 41 14.48 26.47 8.70
C ASP A 41 15.89 25.94 9.00
N PHE A 42 16.53 25.31 8.02
CA PHE A 42 17.89 24.79 8.13
C PHE A 42 18.91 25.93 8.01
N PRO A 43 19.95 25.99 8.85
CA PRO A 43 20.87 27.13 8.93
C PRO A 43 21.95 27.09 7.84
N ALA A 44 21.54 26.96 6.57
CA ALA A 44 22.44 26.81 5.43
C ALA A 44 23.47 27.94 5.36
N ALA A 45 23.06 29.20 5.55
CA ALA A 45 23.94 30.36 5.50
C ALA A 45 25.14 30.29 6.47
N ALA A 46 24.94 29.75 7.69
CA ALA A 46 26.02 29.59 8.66
C ALA A 46 27.03 28.51 8.24
N LEU A 47 26.55 27.44 7.61
CA LEU A 47 27.38 26.36 7.07
C LEU A 47 28.12 26.78 5.80
N GLU A 48 27.46 27.55 4.93
CA GLU A 48 28.07 28.16 3.75
C GLU A 48 29.19 29.12 4.14
N ALA A 49 28.97 29.93 5.17
CA ALA A 49 30.01 30.79 5.76
C ALA A 49 31.18 29.98 6.37
N ALA A 50 30.94 28.73 6.76
CA ALA A 50 31.98 27.79 7.19
C ALA A 50 32.62 27.00 6.02
N GLY A 51 32.20 27.25 4.77
CA GLY A 51 32.74 26.61 3.57
C GLY A 51 32.04 25.31 3.15
N TYR A 52 30.79 25.09 3.59
CA TYR A 52 30.05 23.87 3.29
C TYR A 52 28.74 24.14 2.55
N ARG A 53 28.46 23.34 1.52
CA ARG A 53 27.15 23.21 0.88
C ARG A 53 26.38 22.05 1.48
N SER A 54 25.05 22.13 1.48
CA SER A 54 24.20 21.13 2.17
C SER A 54 23.07 20.61 1.29
N LEU A 55 22.85 19.30 1.30
CA LEU A 55 21.61 18.66 0.85
C LEU A 55 20.81 18.20 2.07
N VAL A 56 19.56 18.63 2.19
CA VAL A 56 18.77 18.50 3.43
C VAL A 56 17.42 17.86 3.16
N VAL A 57 17.07 16.86 3.97
CA VAL A 57 15.71 16.34 4.09
C VAL A 57 15.27 16.54 5.54
N GLY A 58 14.53 17.63 5.79
CA GLY A 58 14.21 18.10 7.15
C GLY A 58 12.76 17.85 7.58
N GLN A 59 12.53 17.71 8.89
CA GLN A 59 11.22 17.58 9.52
C GLN A 59 11.23 18.25 10.91
N ARG A 60 10.12 18.87 11.35
CA ARG A 60 10.04 19.62 12.63
C ARG A 60 10.28 18.79 13.89
N THR A 61 10.00 17.49 13.82
CA THR A 61 9.95 16.60 14.99
C THR A 61 11.28 15.86 15.13
N TRP A 62 11.27 14.63 15.64
CA TRP A 62 12.44 13.81 15.92
C TRP A 62 13.19 13.30 14.68
N ASN A 63 12.97 13.86 13.49
CA ASN A 63 13.55 13.36 12.23
C ASN A 63 14.37 14.47 11.55
N GLY A 64 15.03 14.11 10.44
CA GLY A 64 15.79 15.01 9.59
C GLY A 64 17.20 14.48 9.38
N VAL A 65 17.66 14.54 8.13
CA VAL A 65 19.03 14.16 7.73
C VAL A 65 19.60 15.18 6.75
N ALA A 66 20.91 15.39 6.78
CA ALA A 66 21.61 16.23 5.81
C ALA A 66 22.98 15.66 5.45
N LEU A 67 23.42 15.95 4.23
CA LEU A 67 24.80 15.74 3.78
C LEU A 67 25.44 17.11 3.53
N LEU A 68 26.57 17.35 4.16
CA LEU A 68 27.41 18.52 3.94
C LEU A 68 28.60 18.14 3.06
N SER A 69 28.94 19.00 2.11
CA SER A 69 30.11 18.88 1.24
C SER A 69 30.97 20.13 1.40
N ARG A 70 32.27 19.95 1.65
CA ARG A 70 33.22 21.05 1.79
C ARG A 70 33.59 21.60 0.41
N GLY A 71 33.47 22.91 0.21
CA GLY A 71 33.77 23.59 -1.05
C GLY A 71 32.54 24.22 -1.71
N GLN A 72 32.64 24.51 -3.01
CA GLN A 72 31.60 25.23 -3.76
C GLN A 72 30.57 24.31 -4.42
N GLU A 73 30.84 23.00 -4.52
CA GLU A 73 29.94 22.04 -5.17
C GLU A 73 28.84 21.59 -4.21
N GLU A 74 27.58 21.78 -4.62
CA GLU A 74 26.43 21.23 -3.90
C GLU A 74 26.38 19.70 -4.04
N PRO A 75 26.04 18.96 -2.97
CA PRO A 75 25.83 17.52 -3.08
C PRO A 75 24.75 17.19 -4.12
N LEU A 76 25.10 16.42 -5.15
CA LEU A 76 24.16 16.02 -6.20
C LEU A 76 23.23 14.95 -5.65
N ALA A 77 21.97 15.30 -5.40
CA ALA A 77 20.98 14.40 -4.83
C ALA A 77 20.73 13.17 -5.72
N VAL A 78 20.86 11.98 -5.14
CA VAL A 78 20.55 10.68 -5.78
C VAL A 78 19.20 10.15 -5.28
N ALA A 79 18.96 10.25 -3.98
CA ALA A 79 17.69 9.89 -3.35
C ALA A 79 17.45 10.75 -2.11
N THR A 80 16.20 11.13 -1.84
CA THR A 80 15.81 11.93 -0.66
C THR A 80 14.90 11.16 0.31
N ALA A 81 14.73 9.87 0.08
CA ALA A 81 14.04 8.92 0.96
C ALA A 81 14.54 7.50 0.68
N LEU A 82 14.43 6.61 1.67
CA LEU A 82 14.82 5.21 1.50
C LEU A 82 13.83 4.48 0.57
N PRO A 83 14.26 3.93 -0.57
CA PRO A 83 13.36 3.23 -1.49
C PRO A 83 12.68 2.00 -0.88
N GLY A 84 11.57 1.56 -1.48
CA GLY A 84 10.87 0.31 -1.11
C GLY A 84 9.56 0.48 -0.34
N ASP A 85 9.21 1.69 0.10
CA ASP A 85 7.90 2.01 0.69
C ASP A 85 7.53 3.48 0.45
N SER A 86 6.59 3.74 -0.46
CA SER A 86 6.13 5.11 -0.77
C SER A 86 5.25 5.74 0.31
N SER A 87 4.78 4.95 1.28
CA SER A 87 3.98 5.41 2.42
C SER A 87 4.86 5.98 3.55
N ASP A 88 6.14 5.61 3.62
CA ASP A 88 7.07 6.15 4.61
C ASP A 88 7.38 7.62 4.30
N LYS A 89 6.92 8.51 5.19
CA LYS A 89 7.14 9.96 5.09
C LYS A 89 8.21 10.46 6.05
N GLN A 90 8.92 9.59 6.78
CA GLN A 90 9.90 10.03 7.77
C GLN A 90 11.21 10.44 7.10
N ALA A 91 11.67 11.66 7.39
CA ALA A 91 12.93 12.22 6.89
C ALA A 91 14.14 11.56 7.57
N ARG A 92 14.45 10.32 7.19
CA ARG A 92 15.48 9.48 7.84
C ARG A 92 16.60 9.04 6.90
N TYR A 93 16.56 9.44 5.63
CA TYR A 93 17.49 8.95 4.63
C TYR A 93 17.71 9.96 3.51
N VAL A 94 18.96 10.17 3.12
CA VAL A 94 19.34 10.98 1.96
C VAL A 94 20.62 10.42 1.33
N GLU A 95 20.69 10.44 0.01
CA GLU A 95 21.85 10.02 -0.77
C GLU A 95 22.30 11.14 -1.70
N ALA A 96 23.61 11.33 -1.83
CA ALA A 96 24.19 12.24 -2.79
C ALA A 96 25.48 11.69 -3.39
N ALA A 97 25.77 12.07 -4.62
CA ALA A 97 27.09 11.94 -5.21
C ALA A 97 27.93 13.17 -4.84
N ILE A 98 29.06 12.96 -4.17
CA ILE A 98 29.99 14.02 -3.73
C ILE A 98 31.40 13.57 -4.09
N HIS A 99 32.13 14.38 -4.86
CA HIS A 99 33.50 14.08 -5.31
C HIS A 99 33.67 12.68 -5.95
N GLY A 100 32.67 12.23 -6.71
CA GLY A 100 32.69 10.92 -7.38
C GLY A 100 32.43 9.71 -6.47
N VAL A 101 32.02 9.94 -5.22
CA VAL A 101 31.63 8.91 -4.24
C VAL A 101 30.15 9.06 -3.91
N LEU A 102 29.43 7.95 -3.81
CA LEU A 102 28.05 7.92 -3.34
C LEU A 102 28.03 7.90 -1.80
N PHE A 103 27.37 8.86 -1.19
CA PHE A 103 27.17 8.93 0.25
C PHE A 103 25.71 8.74 0.59
N ALA A 104 25.42 7.83 1.51
CA ALA A 104 24.10 7.68 2.12
C ALA A 104 24.15 8.07 3.59
N CYS A 105 23.42 9.12 3.95
CA CYS A 105 23.18 9.52 5.34
C CYS A 105 21.87 8.88 5.83
N LEU A 106 21.94 8.17 6.95
CA LEU A 106 20.78 7.51 7.54
C LEU A 106 20.56 7.85 9.02
N TYR A 107 19.29 7.86 9.43
CA TYR A 107 18.86 7.97 10.82
C TYR A 107 17.85 6.86 11.12
N LEU A 108 18.38 5.69 11.48
CA LEU A 108 17.60 4.46 11.62
C LEU A 108 16.59 4.58 12.78
N PRO A 109 15.35 4.07 12.66
CA PRO A 109 14.38 4.19 13.74
C PRO A 109 14.84 3.55 15.05
N ASN A 110 14.69 4.25 16.17
CA ASN A 110 15.09 3.74 17.50
C ASN A 110 14.43 2.39 17.86
N GLY A 111 13.12 2.29 17.63
CA GLY A 111 12.34 1.05 17.76
C GLY A 111 11.74 0.76 19.13
N ASN A 112 11.99 1.58 20.17
CA ASN A 112 11.36 1.38 21.48
C ASN A 112 9.90 1.87 21.54
N PRO A 113 9.00 1.18 22.27
CA PRO A 113 9.24 -0.06 23.01
C PRO A 113 9.28 -1.31 22.11
N GLN A 114 9.99 -2.33 22.58
CA GLN A 114 10.09 -3.66 21.98
C GLN A 114 9.43 -4.72 22.90
N PRO A 115 8.59 -5.65 22.38
CA PRO A 115 7.99 -5.68 21.05
C PRO A 115 6.91 -4.63 20.83
N GLY A 116 6.69 -4.29 19.57
CA GLY A 116 5.59 -3.40 19.17
C GLY A 116 5.80 -2.73 17.81
N PRO A 117 4.82 -1.94 17.35
CA PRO A 117 4.81 -1.39 15.99
C PRO A 117 6.03 -0.52 15.66
N LYS A 118 6.64 0.14 16.65
CA LYS A 118 7.86 0.94 16.45
C LYS A 118 9.07 0.05 16.16
N PHE A 119 9.14 -1.13 16.78
CA PHE A 119 10.18 -2.11 16.51
C PHE A 119 9.95 -2.83 15.19
N ASP A 120 8.69 -3.17 14.86
CA ASP A 120 8.35 -3.74 13.55
C ASP A 120 8.67 -2.75 12.42
N TYR A 121 8.40 -1.45 12.64
CA TYR A 121 8.85 -0.39 11.74
C TYR A 121 10.38 -0.32 11.66
N LYS A 122 11.10 -0.43 12.78
CA LYS A 122 12.57 -0.49 12.76
C LYS A 122 13.08 -1.64 11.91
N LEU A 123 12.55 -2.86 12.09
CA LEU A 123 12.97 -4.03 11.34
C LEU A 123 12.65 -3.92 9.85
N SER A 124 11.42 -3.53 9.49
CA SER A 124 11.03 -3.33 8.08
C SER A 124 11.80 -2.19 7.40
N TRP A 125 12.14 -1.13 8.13
CA TRP A 125 13.03 -0.08 7.66
C TRP A 125 14.46 -0.62 7.42
N PHE A 126 14.96 -1.46 8.33
CA PHE A 126 16.24 -2.15 8.17
C PHE A 126 16.25 -3.09 6.94
N ASP A 127 15.19 -3.86 6.71
CA ASP A 127 15.06 -4.75 5.55
C ASP A 127 15.17 -3.98 4.22
N ARG A 128 14.54 -2.79 4.15
CA ARG A 128 14.70 -1.88 3.00
C ARG A 128 16.11 -1.34 2.90
N LEU A 129 16.74 -0.98 4.02
CA LEU A 129 18.12 -0.52 4.04
C LEU A 129 19.07 -1.61 3.55
N GLN A 130 18.87 -2.88 3.91
CA GLN A 130 19.69 -4.00 3.43
C GLN A 130 19.61 -4.17 1.91
N GLN A 131 18.40 -4.09 1.35
CA GLN A 131 18.19 -4.15 -0.10
C GLN A 131 18.86 -2.97 -0.80
N ARG A 132 18.74 -1.77 -0.23
CA ARG A 132 19.39 -0.58 -0.80
C ARG A 132 20.92 -0.64 -0.67
N ALA A 133 21.44 -1.11 0.46
CA ALA A 133 22.86 -1.35 0.66
C ALA A 133 23.40 -2.36 -0.37
N GLN A 134 22.67 -3.45 -0.63
CA GLN A 134 23.06 -4.41 -1.67
C GLN A 134 23.06 -3.77 -3.07
N ALA A 135 22.02 -3.00 -3.41
CA ALA A 135 21.96 -2.31 -4.71
C ALA A 135 23.10 -1.28 -4.88
N LEU A 136 23.44 -0.57 -3.81
CA LEU A 136 24.58 0.36 -3.79
C LEU A 136 25.92 -0.37 -3.92
N TRP A 137 26.07 -1.50 -3.25
CA TRP A 137 27.23 -2.38 -3.38
C TRP A 137 27.39 -2.89 -4.83
N ASP A 138 26.31 -3.37 -5.43
CA ASP A 138 26.28 -3.93 -6.78
C ASP A 138 26.48 -2.87 -7.89
N SER A 139 26.30 -1.59 -7.56
CA SER A 139 26.52 -0.48 -8.49
C SER A 139 27.98 -0.36 -8.94
N GLY A 140 28.93 -0.88 -8.17
CA GLY A 140 30.36 -0.79 -8.42
C GLY A 140 30.99 0.59 -8.20
N HIS A 141 30.18 1.61 -7.87
CA HIS A 141 30.68 2.94 -7.51
C HIS A 141 31.32 2.93 -6.12
N PRO A 142 32.31 3.79 -5.84
CA PRO A 142 32.75 4.06 -4.47
C PRO A 142 31.56 4.56 -3.64
N VAL A 143 31.27 3.90 -2.52
CA VAL A 143 30.08 4.19 -1.72
C VAL A 143 30.35 4.11 -0.22
N VAL A 144 29.67 4.98 0.55
CA VAL A 144 29.71 5.02 2.02
C VAL A 144 28.29 5.09 2.57
N LEU A 145 27.99 4.24 3.57
CA LEU A 145 26.81 4.37 4.42
C LEU A 145 27.24 4.92 5.77
N MET A 146 26.63 6.00 6.24
CA MET A 146 27.00 6.61 7.51
C MET A 146 25.81 7.27 8.21
N GLY A 147 25.83 7.27 9.53
CA GLY A 147 24.71 7.81 10.29
C GLY A 147 24.60 7.25 11.70
N ASP A 148 23.49 7.59 12.34
CA ASP A 148 23.02 6.94 13.57
C ASP A 148 22.15 5.73 13.19
N TRP A 149 22.68 4.54 13.45
CA TRP A 149 22.04 3.28 13.13
C TRP A 149 21.10 2.81 14.22
N ASN A 150 21.07 3.44 15.40
CA ASN A 150 20.28 2.97 16.54
C ASN A 150 20.43 1.45 16.77
N VAL A 151 21.63 0.90 16.56
CA VAL A 151 21.95 -0.51 16.80
C VAL A 151 23.29 -0.60 17.51
N VAL A 152 23.30 -1.39 18.57
CA VAL A 152 24.52 -1.81 19.29
C VAL A 152 24.88 -3.20 18.75
N PRO A 153 25.89 -3.34 17.86
CA PRO A 153 26.12 -4.59 17.12
C PRO A 153 26.40 -5.80 18.01
N THR A 154 27.23 -5.63 19.03
CA THR A 154 27.65 -6.67 19.98
C THR A 154 27.69 -6.13 21.40
N ASP A 155 27.92 -7.01 22.38
CA ASP A 155 28.08 -6.57 23.77
C ASP A 155 29.38 -5.80 24.03
N ALA A 156 30.36 -5.86 23.12
CA ALA A 156 31.56 -5.03 23.17
C ALA A 156 31.27 -3.55 22.85
N ASP A 157 30.12 -3.27 22.23
CA ASP A 157 29.71 -1.94 21.78
C ASP A 157 28.92 -1.17 22.85
N ILE A 158 28.88 -1.67 24.09
CA ILE A 158 28.15 -1.08 25.20
C ILE A 158 28.85 -1.37 26.54
N TYR A 159 28.94 -0.35 27.39
CA TYR A 159 29.58 -0.49 28.70
C TYR A 159 28.92 -1.52 29.64
N LYS A 160 27.58 -1.54 29.72
CA LYS A 160 26.83 -2.46 30.59
C LYS A 160 25.58 -3.00 29.90
N PRO A 161 25.70 -4.12 29.17
CA PRO A 161 24.63 -4.59 28.31
C PRO A 161 23.39 -5.11 29.06
N ASP A 162 23.56 -5.61 30.28
CA ASP A 162 22.45 -6.16 31.08
C ASP A 162 21.36 -5.14 31.41
N THR A 163 21.72 -3.85 31.53
CA THR A 163 20.73 -2.80 31.81
C THR A 163 19.94 -2.36 30.56
N TRP A 164 20.31 -2.86 29.39
CA TRP A 164 19.74 -2.48 28.08
C TRP A 164 19.16 -3.69 27.32
N ARG A 165 19.07 -4.87 27.92
CA ARG A 165 18.57 -6.10 27.26
C ARG A 165 17.15 -5.99 26.72
N ASN A 166 16.33 -5.11 27.32
CA ASN A 166 14.96 -4.85 26.88
C ASN A 166 14.86 -3.68 25.88
N ASP A 167 15.98 -3.03 25.57
CA ASP A 167 16.02 -1.93 24.62
C ASP A 167 16.09 -2.46 23.19
N ALA A 168 15.35 -1.83 22.28
CA ALA A 168 15.32 -2.12 20.85
C ALA A 168 16.70 -2.08 20.19
N LEU A 169 17.69 -1.36 20.73
CA LEU A 169 19.05 -1.26 20.20
C LEU A 169 19.86 -2.57 20.32
N LEU A 170 19.58 -3.40 21.33
CA LEU A 170 20.33 -4.62 21.65
C LEU A 170 19.62 -5.91 21.24
N GLN A 171 18.42 -5.79 20.68
CA GLN A 171 17.62 -6.97 20.34
C GLN A 171 18.29 -7.83 19.27
N PRO A 172 18.04 -9.15 19.28
CA PRO A 172 18.59 -10.05 18.27
C PRO A 172 18.29 -9.64 16.83
N GLY A 173 17.08 -9.12 16.57
CA GLY A 173 16.64 -8.72 15.22
C GLY A 173 17.53 -7.64 14.58
N PRO A 174 17.63 -6.43 15.14
CA PRO A 174 18.48 -5.37 14.60
C PRO A 174 19.97 -5.72 14.58
N ARG A 175 20.47 -6.49 15.57
CA ARG A 175 21.85 -7.00 15.58
C ARG A 175 22.12 -7.94 14.40
N ALA A 176 21.22 -8.90 14.17
CA ALA A 176 21.30 -9.80 13.03
C ALA A 176 21.18 -9.03 11.70
N ALA A 177 20.32 -8.02 11.64
CA ALA A 177 20.14 -7.21 10.45
C ALA A 177 21.38 -6.37 10.12
N PHE A 178 22.05 -5.79 11.11
CA PHE A 178 23.33 -5.10 10.93
C PHE A 178 24.45 -6.06 10.51
N ALA A 179 24.53 -7.24 11.14
CA ALA A 179 25.48 -8.27 10.77
C ALA A 179 25.28 -8.75 9.31
N GLN A 180 24.04 -8.83 8.84
CA GLN A 180 23.72 -9.15 7.44
C GLN A 180 24.21 -8.08 6.46
N VAL A 181 24.16 -6.79 6.82
CA VAL A 181 24.77 -5.73 6.01
C VAL A 181 26.28 -5.97 5.93
N LEU A 182 26.96 -6.17 7.05
CA LEU A 182 28.40 -6.45 7.05
C LEU A 182 28.76 -7.71 6.23
N ALA A 183 27.90 -8.75 6.26
CA ALA A 183 28.09 -9.97 5.49
C ALA A 183 28.04 -9.76 3.96
N GLN A 184 27.51 -8.63 3.46
CA GLN A 184 27.61 -8.25 2.05
C GLN A 184 29.04 -7.84 1.65
N GLY A 185 29.90 -7.51 2.61
CA GLY A 185 31.30 -7.14 2.42
C GLY A 185 31.66 -5.72 2.89
N TRP A 186 30.71 -4.98 3.48
CA TRP A 186 30.95 -3.62 3.99
C TRP A 186 32.01 -3.61 5.10
N THR A 187 32.89 -2.61 5.07
CA THR A 187 33.91 -2.42 6.12
C THR A 187 33.42 -1.39 7.14
N ASP A 188 33.17 -1.82 8.38
CA ASP A 188 32.94 -0.93 9.52
C ASP A 188 34.26 -0.22 9.91
N ALA A 189 34.30 1.11 9.73
CA ALA A 189 35.52 1.90 9.87
C ALA A 189 36.07 1.88 11.31
N ILE A 190 35.20 2.01 12.32
CA ILE A 190 35.63 2.03 13.72
C ILE A 190 36.12 0.65 14.14
N ALA A 191 35.35 -0.41 13.85
CA ALA A 191 35.74 -1.77 14.19
C ALA A 191 37.03 -2.23 13.45
N LYS A 192 37.28 -1.69 12.25
CA LYS A 192 38.49 -1.99 11.46
C LYS A 192 39.76 -1.47 12.13
N VAL A 193 39.70 -0.26 12.69
CA VAL A 193 40.84 0.45 13.30
C VAL A 193 41.01 0.05 14.77
N HIS A 194 39.90 0.03 15.53
CA HIS A 194 39.89 -0.21 16.98
C HIS A 194 39.52 -1.65 17.33
N ARG A 195 40.43 -2.60 17.06
CA ARG A 195 40.14 -4.04 17.21
C ARG A 195 40.02 -4.52 18.67
N THR A 196 40.65 -3.82 19.60
CA THR A 196 40.79 -4.26 21.00
C THR A 196 39.80 -3.57 21.93
N SER A 197 39.47 -2.31 21.65
CA SER A 197 38.55 -1.49 22.45
C SER A 197 37.85 -0.51 21.54
N VAL A 198 36.60 -0.79 21.18
CA VAL A 198 35.81 0.08 20.30
C VAL A 198 35.35 1.32 21.08
N PRO A 199 35.59 2.54 20.57
CA PRO A 199 35.11 3.76 21.22
C PRO A 199 33.58 3.84 21.17
N PHE A 200 32.98 4.33 22.25
CA PHE A 200 31.55 4.68 22.26
C PHE A 200 31.30 5.96 21.47
N THR A 201 30.06 6.16 21.03
CA THR A 201 29.63 7.31 20.24
C THR A 201 28.51 8.10 20.92
N PHE A 202 27.86 7.51 21.92
CA PHE A 202 26.71 8.05 22.65
C PHE A 202 26.84 7.90 24.17
N TRP A 203 26.48 8.96 24.92
CA TRP A 203 26.44 8.97 26.39
C TRP A 203 25.25 9.77 26.95
N ASP A 204 24.44 9.14 27.80
CA ASP A 204 23.40 9.78 28.60
C ASP A 204 24.02 10.47 29.85
N TYR A 205 23.54 11.63 30.25
CA TYR A 205 23.97 12.30 31.49
C TYR A 205 23.44 11.64 32.77
N ARG A 206 22.44 10.75 32.67
CA ARG A 206 21.90 10.04 33.84
C ARG A 206 22.97 9.16 34.48
N ARG A 207 23.05 9.22 35.82
CA ARG A 207 23.94 8.38 36.65
C ARG A 207 25.45 8.57 36.38
N LYS A 208 25.86 9.78 35.97
CA LYS A 208 27.27 10.12 35.69
C LYS A 208 27.93 9.19 34.65
N ARG A 209 27.17 8.78 33.63
CA ARG A 209 27.67 7.84 32.61
C ARG A 209 28.72 8.48 31.70
N TRP A 210 28.65 9.80 31.49
CA TRP A 210 29.69 10.52 30.77
C TRP A 210 31.06 10.43 31.48
N GLU A 211 31.09 10.76 32.77
CA GLU A 211 32.32 10.80 33.60
C GLU A 211 32.95 9.42 33.79
N ARG A 212 32.14 8.36 33.64
CA ARG A 212 32.58 6.96 33.75
C ARG A 212 32.87 6.30 32.40
N ASP A 213 32.73 7.04 31.31
CA ASP A 213 32.79 6.51 29.95
C ASP A 213 31.82 5.31 29.71
N ALA A 214 30.63 5.37 30.31
CA ALA A 214 29.63 4.33 30.25
C ALA A 214 28.65 4.54 29.08
N GLY A 215 29.17 4.44 27.85
CA GLY A 215 28.46 4.76 26.61
C GLY A 215 27.97 3.57 25.79
N LEU A 216 27.53 3.89 24.56
CA LEU A 216 27.09 2.98 23.50
C LEU A 216 27.77 3.37 22.18
N ARG A 217 28.08 2.40 21.31
CA ARG A 217 28.41 2.65 19.90
C ARG A 217 27.20 2.36 19.01
N ILE A 218 26.58 3.44 18.53
CA ILE A 218 25.38 3.38 17.67
C ILE A 218 25.48 4.21 16.39
N ASP A 219 26.53 5.03 16.27
CA ASP A 219 26.88 5.77 15.07
C ASP A 219 27.96 5.00 14.31
N HIS A 220 27.72 4.68 13.04
CA HIS A 220 28.61 3.81 12.27
C HIS A 220 28.88 4.39 10.88
N ILE A 221 30.11 4.18 10.40
CA ILE A 221 30.55 4.48 9.03
C ILE A 221 30.94 3.15 8.38
N LEU A 222 30.22 2.77 7.33
CA LEU A 222 30.46 1.58 6.54
C LEU A 222 30.98 1.96 5.15
N ALA A 223 32.19 1.53 4.82
CA ALA A 223 32.83 1.77 3.54
C ALA A 223 32.63 0.59 2.57
N GLY A 224 32.27 0.89 1.32
CA GLY A 224 32.16 -0.06 0.22
C GLY A 224 33.53 -0.58 -0.28
N PRO A 225 33.54 -1.55 -1.20
CA PRO A 225 34.74 -2.34 -1.52
C PRO A 225 35.82 -1.55 -2.26
N SER A 226 35.43 -0.46 -2.93
CA SER A 226 36.33 0.42 -3.67
C SER A 226 37.06 1.43 -2.76
N LEU A 227 36.73 1.47 -1.47
CA LEU A 227 37.30 2.40 -0.49
C LEU A 227 38.08 1.64 0.57
N LYS A 228 39.25 2.17 0.92
CA LYS A 228 40.09 1.67 2.00
C LYS A 228 40.01 2.64 3.17
N VAL A 229 39.57 2.13 4.33
CA VAL A 229 39.67 2.83 5.62
C VAL A 229 41.14 2.91 6.02
N VAL A 230 41.65 4.13 6.12
CA VAL A 230 43.03 4.45 6.52
C VAL A 230 43.10 4.63 8.03
N ASP A 231 42.19 5.45 8.57
CA ASP A 231 42.07 5.72 10.00
C ASP A 231 40.59 6.03 10.33
N ALA A 232 40.23 5.96 11.61
CA ALA A 232 38.89 6.26 12.10
C ALA A 232 38.89 6.53 13.60
N GLY A 233 38.01 7.41 14.06
CA GLY A 233 37.93 7.80 15.46
C GLY A 233 36.62 8.46 15.86
N VAL A 234 36.56 8.85 17.13
CA VAL A 234 35.44 9.58 17.72
C VAL A 234 35.98 10.82 18.40
N ASP A 235 35.49 11.99 18.02
CA ASP A 235 35.87 13.28 18.64
C ASP A 235 35.12 13.47 19.95
N ARG A 236 35.42 12.60 20.91
CA ARG A 236 34.70 12.48 22.19
C ARG A 236 34.65 13.80 22.96
N GLU A 237 35.68 14.65 22.87
CA GLU A 237 35.73 15.93 23.59
C GLU A 237 34.58 16.88 23.21
N GLU A 238 33.99 16.77 22.01
CA GLU A 238 32.84 17.60 21.63
C GLU A 238 31.60 17.29 22.48
N ARG A 239 31.49 16.05 22.97
CA ARG A 239 30.41 15.65 23.89
C ARG A 239 30.56 16.32 25.27
N ALA A 240 31.76 16.71 25.67
CA ALA A 240 32.02 17.35 26.96
C ALA A 240 31.53 18.80 27.04
N ARG A 241 31.23 19.42 25.90
CA ARG A 241 30.92 20.86 25.80
C ARG A 241 29.52 21.16 26.30
N GLU A 242 29.35 22.38 26.82
CA GLU A 242 28.04 22.86 27.26
C GLU A 242 27.06 22.89 26.09
N GLY A 243 25.85 22.37 26.31
CA GLY A 243 24.81 22.29 25.29
C GLY A 243 25.06 21.28 24.17
N ALA A 244 26.08 20.42 24.26
CA ALA A 244 26.41 19.43 23.24
C ALA A 244 25.30 18.39 22.96
N SER A 245 25.42 17.70 21.83
CA SER A 245 24.60 16.51 21.55
C SER A 245 24.96 15.39 22.52
N ASP A 246 24.04 14.45 22.75
CA ASP A 246 24.32 13.19 23.44
C ASP A 246 25.23 12.25 22.64
N HIS A 247 25.45 12.56 21.36
CA HIS A 247 26.41 11.92 20.46
C HIS A 247 27.67 12.76 20.24
N ALA A 248 28.80 12.08 20.00
CA ALA A 248 30.04 12.69 19.52
C ALA A 248 30.23 12.46 18.00
N PRO A 249 30.94 13.36 17.28
CA PRO A 249 31.27 13.14 15.88
C PRO A 249 32.11 11.87 15.69
N VAL A 250 31.69 11.00 14.78
CA VAL A 250 32.45 9.83 14.34
C VAL A 250 33.05 10.14 12.99
N TRP A 251 34.36 9.93 12.83
CA TRP A 251 35.05 10.24 11.58
C TRP A 251 35.85 9.05 11.04
N ALA A 252 36.09 9.08 9.74
CA ALA A 252 36.95 8.12 9.04
C ALA A 252 37.76 8.82 7.95
N GLU A 253 39.00 8.39 7.78
CA GLU A 253 39.84 8.77 6.64
C GLU A 253 39.81 7.66 5.60
N LEU A 254 39.33 8.00 4.40
CA LEU A 254 39.17 7.08 3.29
C LEU A 254 40.14 7.41 2.16
N SER A 255 40.66 6.36 1.54
CA SER A 255 41.41 6.41 0.28
C SER A 255 40.74 5.51 -0.75
N LEU A 256 40.87 5.84 -2.04
CA LEU A 256 40.45 4.93 -3.11
C LEU A 256 41.37 3.71 -3.08
N GLY A 257 40.78 2.51 -3.00
CA GLY A 257 41.53 1.27 -3.16
C GLY A 257 42.12 1.20 -4.57
N LYS A 258 43.33 0.63 -4.72
CA LYS A 258 43.83 0.25 -6.05
C LYS A 258 42.80 -0.70 -6.67
N ALA A 259 42.18 -0.29 -7.78
CA ALA A 259 41.31 -1.16 -8.55
C ALA A 259 42.06 -2.47 -8.80
N ARG A 260 41.52 -3.59 -8.30
CA ARG A 260 42.01 -4.91 -8.73
C ARG A 260 41.78 -4.95 -10.23
N ALA A 261 42.88 -4.92 -11.00
CA ALA A 261 42.83 -5.02 -12.44
C ALA A 261 41.96 -6.24 -12.79
N ARG A 262 40.88 -6.00 -13.54
CA ARG A 262 40.23 -7.05 -14.31
C ARG A 262 41.34 -7.77 -15.07
N ARG A 263 41.50 -9.08 -14.85
CA ARG A 263 42.32 -9.92 -15.73
C ARG A 263 41.83 -9.66 -17.16
N LYS A 264 42.70 -9.06 -17.98
CA LYS A 264 42.52 -8.99 -19.44
C LYS A 264 42.35 -10.43 -19.92
N ALA A 265 41.16 -10.77 -20.42
CA ALA A 265 41.07 -11.81 -21.43
C ALA A 265 41.88 -11.30 -22.64
N ALA A 266 42.91 -12.05 -23.00
CA ALA A 266 43.79 -11.72 -24.12
C ALA A 266 42.99 -11.64 -25.41
N SER A 267 43.20 -10.55 -26.15
CA SER A 267 42.81 -10.44 -27.55
C SER A 267 43.68 -11.35 -28.40
N LEU A 268 43.07 -12.19 -29.25
CA LEU A 268 43.73 -12.78 -30.42
C LEU A 268 42.95 -12.39 -31.69
N PRO A 269 43.63 -12.37 -32.85
CA PRO A 269 43.35 -11.45 -33.95
C PRO A 269 42.37 -11.99 -35.00
N ALA A 270 41.96 -11.09 -35.91
CA ALA A 270 40.99 -11.31 -36.98
C ALA A 270 41.28 -12.54 -37.86
N PRO A 271 40.25 -13.28 -38.32
CA PRO A 271 40.47 -14.48 -39.12
C PRO A 271 40.66 -14.11 -40.60
N ALA A 272 41.78 -14.57 -41.16
CA ALA A 272 41.93 -14.76 -42.59
C ALA A 272 41.09 -15.97 -43.06
N ARG A 273 40.53 -15.85 -44.26
CA ARG A 273 39.74 -16.87 -44.95
C ARG A 273 40.52 -18.18 -45.11
N SER A 274 39.93 -19.29 -44.66
CA SER A 274 40.25 -20.64 -45.14
C SER A 274 39.04 -21.55 -44.92
N ARG A 275 38.59 -22.18 -46.01
CA ARG A 275 37.50 -23.18 -46.06
C ARG A 275 37.99 -24.48 -45.44
N THR A 276 37.19 -25.11 -44.57
CA THR A 276 36.88 -26.56 -44.61
C THR A 276 35.95 -27.02 -43.46
N ALA A 277 34.87 -27.70 -43.88
CA ALA A 277 34.08 -28.77 -43.26
C ALA A 277 33.54 -28.65 -41.81
N THR A 278 32.21 -28.72 -41.71
CA THR A 278 31.40 -28.94 -40.51
C THR A 278 31.67 -30.28 -39.82
N PRO A 279 31.84 -30.32 -38.48
CA PRO A 279 31.51 -31.49 -37.68
C PRO A 279 30.17 -31.31 -36.95
N ARG A 280 29.36 -32.37 -37.00
CA ARG A 280 28.04 -32.53 -36.39
C ARG A 280 28.11 -32.47 -34.85
N PRO A 281 27.14 -31.86 -34.15
CA PRO A 281 27.17 -31.80 -32.68
C PRO A 281 26.85 -33.18 -32.07
N ALA A 282 27.57 -33.49 -30.99
CA ALA A 282 27.38 -34.68 -30.15
C ALA A 282 26.23 -34.47 -29.13
N PRO A 283 25.63 -35.56 -28.58
CA PRO A 283 24.38 -35.50 -27.81
C PRO A 283 24.58 -35.08 -26.35
N GLU A 284 23.57 -34.41 -25.78
CA GLU A 284 23.45 -34.06 -24.35
C GLU A 284 23.44 -35.30 -23.43
N ALA A 285 24.03 -35.15 -22.24
CA ALA A 285 24.00 -36.17 -21.17
C ALA A 285 22.60 -36.28 -20.51
N PRO A 286 22.23 -37.43 -19.91
CA PRO A 286 20.88 -37.66 -19.38
C PRO A 286 20.61 -36.85 -18.11
N ALA A 287 19.43 -36.22 -18.04
CA ALA A 287 18.92 -35.56 -16.84
C ALA A 287 18.44 -36.57 -15.77
N ASP A 288 18.60 -36.23 -14.49
CA ASP A 288 18.05 -37.00 -13.37
C ASP A 288 16.52 -37.20 -13.48
N PRO A 289 15.96 -38.31 -12.96
CA PRO A 289 14.51 -38.53 -12.97
C PRO A 289 13.73 -37.38 -12.28
N PRO A 290 12.58 -36.93 -12.81
CA PRO A 290 11.86 -35.75 -12.31
C PRO A 290 11.51 -35.76 -10.80
N LEU A 291 11.20 -36.93 -10.24
CA LEU A 291 10.79 -37.10 -8.83
C LEU A 291 11.95 -37.39 -7.87
N SER A 292 13.19 -37.40 -8.33
CA SER A 292 14.39 -37.68 -7.50
C SER A 292 14.50 -36.75 -6.30
N ARG A 293 14.32 -35.44 -6.51
CA ARG A 293 14.37 -34.42 -5.46
C ARG A 293 13.19 -34.51 -4.48
N TYR A 294 12.03 -34.97 -4.94
CA TYR A 294 10.87 -35.21 -4.09
C TYR A 294 11.16 -36.34 -3.11
N ASN A 295 11.56 -37.51 -3.62
CA ASN A 295 11.87 -38.69 -2.82
C ASN A 295 13.02 -38.46 -1.83
N ALA A 296 14.09 -37.76 -2.25
CA ALA A 296 15.24 -37.49 -1.39
C ALA A 296 14.94 -36.61 -0.16
N LYS A 297 13.81 -35.88 -0.17
CA LYS A 297 13.41 -34.97 0.92
C LYS A 297 12.46 -35.59 1.94
N ARG A 298 11.96 -36.81 1.72
CA ARG A 298 10.95 -37.44 2.59
C ARG A 298 11.46 -38.75 3.17
N ASP A 299 11.07 -38.99 4.42
CA ASP A 299 11.16 -40.30 5.07
C ASP A 299 9.76 -40.94 5.13
N PHE A 300 9.43 -41.76 4.13
CA PHE A 300 8.11 -42.40 3.99
C PHE A 300 7.79 -43.43 5.09
N THR A 301 8.72 -43.68 6.02
CA THR A 301 8.42 -44.47 7.23
C THR A 301 7.75 -43.62 8.32
N LYS A 302 7.84 -42.28 8.22
CA LYS A 302 7.30 -41.33 9.19
C LYS A 302 6.17 -40.48 8.63
N THR A 303 6.29 -40.05 7.37
CA THR A 303 5.25 -39.26 6.71
C THR A 303 4.21 -40.16 6.04
N ALA A 304 2.95 -39.74 6.06
CA ALA A 304 1.86 -40.39 5.31
C ALA A 304 1.78 -39.90 3.85
N GLU A 305 2.73 -39.08 3.41
CA GLU A 305 2.83 -38.64 2.02
C GLU A 305 3.13 -39.81 1.07
N PRO A 306 2.58 -39.82 -0.16
CA PRO A 306 2.82 -40.90 -1.13
C PRO A 306 4.26 -40.88 -1.68
N SER A 307 4.85 -42.07 -1.89
CA SER A 307 6.17 -42.19 -2.53
C SER A 307 6.13 -41.73 -3.99
N GLY A 308 7.17 -41.03 -4.45
CA GLY A 308 7.27 -40.51 -5.81
C GLY A 308 7.56 -41.61 -6.84
N VAL A 309 6.51 -42.18 -7.42
CA VAL A 309 6.57 -43.16 -8.51
C VAL A 309 6.06 -42.52 -9.80
N MET A 310 6.85 -42.60 -10.88
CA MET A 310 6.39 -42.14 -12.19
C MET A 310 5.30 -43.08 -12.72
N PRO A 311 4.19 -42.56 -13.29
CA PRO A 311 3.18 -43.40 -13.91
C PRO A 311 3.77 -44.21 -15.08
N LYS A 312 3.41 -45.50 -15.19
CA LYS A 312 3.80 -46.34 -16.33
C LYS A 312 3.28 -45.69 -17.62
N LYS A 313 4.15 -45.54 -18.63
CA LYS A 313 3.83 -44.97 -19.95
C LYS A 313 2.61 -45.69 -20.54
N ARG A 314 1.43 -45.04 -20.47
CA ARG A 314 0.21 -45.58 -21.11
C ARG A 314 0.30 -45.38 -22.62
N PRO A 315 -0.17 -46.34 -23.44
CA PRO A 315 -0.22 -46.17 -24.88
C PRO A 315 -1.11 -44.95 -25.23
N ALA A 316 -0.69 -44.18 -26.23
CA ALA A 316 -1.41 -42.99 -26.70
C ALA A 316 -2.86 -43.35 -27.08
N PRO A 317 -3.87 -42.53 -26.73
CA PRO A 317 -5.26 -42.79 -27.11
C PRO A 317 -5.40 -42.87 -28.64
N ARG A 318 -6.17 -43.83 -29.12
CA ARG A 318 -6.46 -44.02 -30.56
C ARG A 318 -7.43 -42.97 -31.14
N SER A 319 -7.97 -42.08 -30.32
CA SER A 319 -8.79 -40.93 -30.71
C SER A 319 -8.03 -39.65 -30.42
N GLY A 320 -7.95 -38.72 -31.37
CA GLY A 320 -7.22 -37.44 -31.28
C GLY A 320 -7.72 -36.43 -30.23
N ALA A 321 -8.38 -36.88 -29.16
CA ALA A 321 -8.73 -36.08 -28.00
C ALA A 321 -7.61 -36.17 -26.97
N ALA A 322 -6.95 -35.04 -26.68
CA ALA A 322 -5.98 -34.95 -25.58
C ALA A 322 -6.68 -35.26 -24.25
N GLN A 323 -6.04 -36.04 -23.37
CA GLN A 323 -6.58 -36.26 -22.03
C GLN A 323 -6.56 -34.94 -21.23
N PRO A 324 -7.57 -34.68 -20.39
CA PRO A 324 -7.62 -33.46 -19.58
C PRO A 324 -6.50 -33.50 -18.53
N LEU A 325 -5.71 -32.43 -18.44
CA LEU A 325 -4.65 -32.30 -17.44
C LEU A 325 -5.26 -31.88 -16.10
N HIS A 326 -4.81 -32.44 -15.00
CA HIS A 326 -5.34 -32.12 -13.67
C HIS A 326 -4.56 -31.00 -12.98
N PHE A 327 -5.26 -30.25 -12.12
CA PHE A 327 -4.61 -29.33 -11.18
C PHE A 327 -5.12 -29.58 -9.77
N VAL A 328 -4.27 -29.27 -8.80
CA VAL A 328 -4.64 -29.27 -7.38
C VAL A 328 -4.07 -28.02 -6.71
N VAL A 329 -4.82 -27.50 -5.75
CA VAL A 329 -4.36 -26.47 -4.82
C VAL A 329 -4.48 -27.02 -3.41
N GLN A 330 -3.36 -27.23 -2.74
CA GLN A 330 -3.34 -27.68 -1.35
C GLN A 330 -3.11 -26.50 -0.42
N LYS A 331 -3.93 -26.36 0.61
CA LYS A 331 -3.72 -25.36 1.67
C LYS A 331 -2.91 -26.00 2.77
N HIS A 332 -1.74 -25.43 3.06
CA HIS A 332 -0.74 -26.02 3.93
C HIS A 332 -0.45 -25.10 5.13
N TRP A 333 -0.85 -25.55 6.31
CA TRP A 333 -0.55 -24.93 7.61
C TRP A 333 0.75 -25.47 8.18
N ALA A 334 1.87 -25.02 7.60
CA ALA A 334 3.21 -25.24 8.13
C ALA A 334 3.57 -24.15 9.16
N SER A 335 4.86 -23.79 9.29
CA SER A 335 5.28 -22.61 10.09
C SER A 335 4.60 -21.30 9.64
N ARG A 336 4.20 -21.24 8.37
CA ARG A 336 3.37 -20.19 7.77
C ARG A 336 2.36 -20.85 6.85
N LEU A 337 1.14 -20.32 6.83
CA LEU A 337 0.13 -20.75 5.88
C LEU A 337 0.55 -20.37 4.45
N HIS A 338 0.38 -21.30 3.52
CA HIS A 338 0.53 -21.07 2.09
C HIS A 338 -0.38 -22.02 1.30
N TYR A 339 -0.49 -21.78 0.00
CA TYR A 339 -1.27 -22.59 -0.93
C TYR A 339 -0.35 -23.16 -2.00
N ASP A 340 -0.16 -24.48 -2.01
CA ASP A 340 0.61 -25.17 -3.03
C ASP A 340 -0.24 -25.34 -4.28
N PHE A 341 0.04 -24.52 -5.30
CA PHE A 341 -0.59 -24.55 -6.61
C PHE A 341 0.19 -25.50 -7.53
N ARG A 342 -0.49 -26.49 -8.12
CA ARG A 342 0.18 -27.54 -8.90
C ARG A 342 -0.57 -27.85 -10.20
N LEU A 343 0.18 -27.98 -11.29
CA LEU A 343 -0.32 -28.32 -12.62
C LEU A 343 0.29 -29.65 -13.08
N GLU A 344 -0.54 -30.59 -13.52
CA GLU A 344 -0.08 -31.83 -14.13
C GLU A 344 0.58 -31.55 -15.49
N LEU A 345 1.83 -31.99 -15.66
CA LEU A 345 2.54 -31.96 -16.94
C LEU A 345 3.59 -33.09 -16.98
N ASP A 346 3.70 -33.79 -18.11
CA ASP A 346 4.70 -34.85 -18.34
C ASP A 346 4.75 -35.95 -17.25
N GLY A 347 3.60 -36.27 -16.66
CA GLY A 347 3.44 -37.34 -15.66
C GLY A 347 3.81 -36.95 -14.23
N VAL A 348 4.05 -35.66 -13.96
CA VAL A 348 4.30 -35.10 -12.62
C VAL A 348 3.46 -33.85 -12.37
N MET A 349 3.43 -33.39 -11.13
CA MET A 349 2.81 -32.14 -10.72
C MET A 349 3.87 -31.04 -10.61
N VAL A 350 3.92 -30.15 -11.61
CA VAL A 350 4.76 -28.94 -11.57
C VAL A 350 4.18 -27.97 -10.55
N SER A 351 5.00 -27.49 -9.62
CA SER A 351 4.49 -27.04 -8.32
C SER A 351 5.04 -25.69 -7.86
N TRP A 352 4.16 -24.88 -7.26
CA TRP A 352 4.48 -23.58 -6.68
C TRP A 352 3.83 -23.36 -5.32
N ALA A 353 4.60 -22.89 -4.34
CA ALA A 353 4.06 -22.38 -3.08
C ALA A 353 3.59 -20.93 -3.26
N VAL A 354 2.31 -20.65 -3.00
CA VAL A 354 1.66 -19.35 -3.14
C VAL A 354 1.26 -18.82 -1.74
N PRO A 355 2.09 -18.00 -1.07
CA PRO A 355 1.89 -17.66 0.35
C PRO A 355 0.56 -16.97 0.66
N LYS A 356 0.06 -16.10 -0.22
CA LYS A 356 -1.21 -15.36 -0.04
C LYS A 356 -2.40 -16.01 -0.76
N GLY A 357 -2.19 -17.18 -1.37
CA GLY A 357 -3.18 -17.89 -2.16
C GLY A 357 -3.56 -17.20 -3.49
N PRO A 358 -4.36 -17.88 -4.32
CA PRO A 358 -4.93 -17.34 -5.55
C PRO A 358 -6.02 -16.30 -5.26
N SER A 359 -6.26 -15.38 -6.20
CA SER A 359 -7.31 -14.36 -6.10
C SER A 359 -8.05 -14.20 -7.44
N PHE A 360 -9.37 -14.06 -7.39
CA PHE A 360 -10.17 -13.70 -8.57
C PHE A 360 -10.01 -12.22 -8.96
N ASP A 361 -9.34 -11.41 -8.16
CA ASP A 361 -9.09 -10.01 -8.45
C ASP A 361 -7.91 -9.86 -9.42
N PRO A 362 -8.13 -9.39 -10.66
CA PRO A 362 -7.04 -9.21 -11.62
C PRO A 362 -6.02 -8.15 -11.23
N ALA A 363 -6.31 -7.29 -10.24
CA ALA A 363 -5.34 -6.36 -9.67
C ALA A 363 -4.41 -7.03 -8.65
N THR A 364 -4.79 -8.19 -8.11
CA THR A 364 -3.97 -8.95 -7.15
C THR A 364 -3.02 -9.89 -7.89
N LYS A 365 -1.72 -9.62 -7.74
CA LYS A 365 -0.64 -10.47 -8.25
C LYS A 365 -0.07 -11.31 -7.10
N SER A 366 -0.33 -12.61 -7.11
CA SER A 366 0.09 -13.53 -6.06
C SER A 366 1.47 -14.12 -6.34
N MET A 367 2.44 -13.84 -5.47
CA MET A 367 3.77 -14.46 -5.55
C MET A 367 3.65 -15.98 -5.48
N ALA A 368 4.35 -16.68 -6.37
CA ALA A 368 4.37 -18.14 -6.50
C ALA A 368 5.83 -18.61 -6.57
N ILE A 369 6.30 -19.36 -5.57
CA ILE A 369 7.69 -19.83 -5.49
C ILE A 369 7.74 -21.26 -6.00
N GLN A 370 8.52 -21.53 -7.06
CA GLN A 370 8.60 -22.86 -7.63
C GLN A 370 9.33 -23.83 -6.70
N VAL A 371 8.69 -24.95 -6.40
CA VAL A 371 9.22 -26.04 -5.55
C VAL A 371 9.49 -27.29 -6.40
N GLU A 372 9.97 -28.37 -5.80
CA GLU A 372 10.15 -29.64 -6.52
C GLU A 372 8.84 -30.18 -7.10
N ASP A 373 8.93 -30.94 -8.18
CA ASP A 373 7.78 -31.63 -8.76
C ASP A 373 7.26 -32.70 -7.79
N HIS A 374 5.95 -32.93 -7.80
CA HIS A 374 5.30 -33.90 -6.92
C HIS A 374 4.67 -35.05 -7.73
N PRO A 375 4.50 -36.25 -7.15
CA PRO A 375 3.79 -37.33 -7.82
C PRO A 375 2.31 -36.97 -8.00
N ILE A 376 1.67 -37.50 -9.04
CA ILE A 376 0.23 -37.30 -9.30
C ILE A 376 -0.63 -37.82 -8.14
N ASP A 377 -0.21 -38.91 -7.48
CA ASP A 377 -0.89 -39.48 -6.31
C ASP A 377 -0.96 -38.49 -5.13
N TYR A 378 -0.13 -37.45 -5.12
CA TYR A 378 -0.16 -36.39 -4.11
C TYR A 378 -1.44 -35.52 -4.20
N ASN A 379 -2.16 -35.55 -5.33
CA ASN A 379 -3.33 -34.72 -5.58
C ASN A 379 -4.50 -34.98 -4.62
N THR A 380 -4.52 -36.13 -3.95
CA THR A 380 -5.57 -36.53 -3.00
C THR A 380 -5.11 -36.50 -1.54
N PHE A 381 -3.87 -36.12 -1.26
CA PHE A 381 -3.33 -36.15 0.09
C PHE A 381 -3.92 -35.03 0.98
N GLU A 382 -4.51 -35.44 2.11
CA GLU A 382 -4.85 -34.59 3.26
C GLU A 382 -4.34 -35.26 4.53
N GLY A 383 -3.71 -34.49 5.42
CA GLY A 383 -3.14 -35.05 6.64
C GLY A 383 -2.20 -34.10 7.37
N THR A 384 -1.66 -34.57 8.50
CA THR A 384 -0.65 -33.84 9.26
C THR A 384 0.72 -34.48 9.04
N ILE A 385 1.65 -33.71 8.49
CA ILE A 385 3.06 -34.06 8.34
C ILE A 385 3.73 -33.85 9.70
N PRO A 386 4.38 -34.87 10.30
CA PRO A 386 4.93 -34.80 11.66
C PRO A 386 5.96 -33.67 11.88
N LYS A 387 6.06 -33.16 13.13
CA LYS A 387 7.10 -32.19 13.52
C LYS A 387 8.49 -32.79 13.24
N GLY A 388 9.36 -32.02 12.57
CA GLY A 388 10.72 -32.44 12.21
C GLY A 388 10.87 -32.95 10.77
N GLU A 389 9.77 -33.34 10.12
CA GLU A 389 9.77 -33.73 8.71
C GLU A 389 9.73 -32.52 7.76
N TYR A 390 10.19 -32.72 6.52
CA TYR A 390 10.17 -31.66 5.51
C TYR A 390 8.73 -31.26 5.17
N GLY A 391 8.38 -29.99 5.42
CA GLY A 391 7.00 -29.53 5.25
C GLY A 391 6.09 -29.90 6.42
N ALA A 392 6.62 -30.09 7.64
CA ALA A 392 5.80 -30.30 8.84
C ALA A 392 4.64 -29.29 8.95
N GLY A 393 3.43 -29.79 9.11
CA GLY A 393 2.21 -29.00 9.03
C GLY A 393 0.97 -29.81 8.68
N THR A 394 -0.20 -29.18 8.71
CA THR A 394 -1.45 -29.81 8.26
C THR A 394 -1.79 -29.37 6.85
N VAL A 395 -2.10 -30.34 5.98
CA VAL A 395 -2.40 -30.15 4.56
C VAL A 395 -3.85 -30.55 4.29
N ILE A 396 -4.57 -29.72 3.56
CA ILE A 396 -5.88 -30.04 2.99
C ILE A 396 -5.91 -29.74 1.48
N VAL A 397 -6.74 -30.46 0.73
CA VAL A 397 -7.03 -30.18 -0.68
C VAL A 397 -8.03 -29.03 -0.72
N TRP A 398 -7.54 -27.82 -0.98
CA TRP A 398 -8.34 -26.61 -0.99
C TRP A 398 -9.08 -26.42 -2.32
N ASP A 399 -8.49 -26.79 -3.45
CA ASP A 399 -9.19 -26.87 -4.74
C ASP A 399 -8.62 -28.00 -5.58
N ARG A 400 -9.42 -28.54 -6.51
CA ARG A 400 -9.01 -29.54 -7.48
C ARG A 400 -9.89 -29.48 -8.72
N GLY A 401 -9.34 -29.85 -9.85
CA GLY A 401 -10.07 -29.88 -11.11
C GLY A 401 -9.18 -30.20 -12.30
N THR A 402 -9.58 -29.71 -13.48
CA THR A 402 -8.80 -29.81 -14.72
C THR A 402 -8.29 -28.44 -15.16
N TRP A 403 -7.23 -28.43 -15.95
CA TRP A 403 -6.70 -27.22 -16.54
C TRP A 403 -6.37 -27.42 -18.02
N GLU A 404 -6.44 -26.33 -18.77
CA GLU A 404 -6.19 -26.32 -20.21
C GLU A 404 -5.15 -25.24 -20.52
N PRO A 405 -3.99 -25.58 -21.10
CA PRO A 405 -3.03 -24.59 -21.56
C PRO A 405 -3.58 -23.84 -22.77
N VAL A 406 -3.36 -22.52 -22.85
CA VAL A 406 -3.74 -21.72 -24.04
C VAL A 406 -2.71 -21.86 -25.16
N ASP A 407 -1.43 -21.94 -24.81
CA ASP A 407 -0.29 -22.16 -25.71
C ASP A 407 0.48 -23.42 -25.28
N ASP A 408 1.60 -23.78 -25.94
CA ASP A 408 2.42 -24.90 -25.48
C ASP A 408 2.97 -24.66 -24.05
N ALA A 409 2.47 -25.45 -23.09
CA ALA A 409 2.85 -25.34 -21.68
C ALA A 409 4.36 -25.55 -21.44
N ARG A 410 5.02 -26.42 -22.21
CA ARG A 410 6.46 -26.71 -22.05
C ARG A 410 7.28 -25.52 -22.49
N GLU A 411 6.93 -24.95 -23.63
CA GLU A 411 7.59 -23.75 -24.12
C GLU A 411 7.31 -22.55 -23.21
N GLY A 412 6.07 -22.41 -22.74
CA GLY A 412 5.65 -21.38 -21.79
C GLY A 412 6.44 -21.47 -20.48
N LEU A 413 6.59 -22.66 -19.91
CA LEU A 413 7.42 -22.86 -18.72
C LEU A 413 8.85 -22.44 -19.00
N ARG A 414 9.48 -22.90 -20.09
CA ARG A 414 10.85 -22.53 -20.46
C ARG A 414 11.05 -21.03 -20.66
N LYS A 415 10.09 -20.35 -21.30
CA LYS A 415 10.10 -18.88 -21.51
C LYS A 415 9.73 -18.08 -20.27
N GLY A 416 9.19 -18.73 -19.24
CA GLY A 416 8.77 -18.06 -18.00
C GLY A 416 7.38 -17.42 -18.08
N LYS A 417 6.49 -17.90 -18.96
CA LYS A 417 5.12 -17.39 -19.09
C LYS A 417 4.16 -18.50 -19.50
N VAL A 418 3.18 -18.83 -18.67
CA VAL A 418 2.16 -19.84 -18.94
C VAL A 418 0.77 -19.22 -18.80
N LEU A 419 -0.02 -19.28 -19.85
CA LEU A 419 -1.42 -18.86 -19.87
C LEU A 419 -2.30 -20.11 -19.93
N PHE A 420 -3.29 -20.20 -19.04
CA PHE A 420 -4.11 -21.41 -18.90
C PHE A 420 -5.49 -21.12 -18.33
N ARG A 421 -6.44 -22.03 -18.59
CA ARG A 421 -7.78 -22.04 -18.02
C ARG A 421 -7.86 -23.08 -16.90
N LEU A 422 -8.54 -22.74 -15.81
CA LEU A 422 -8.84 -23.65 -14.70
C LEU A 422 -10.33 -23.99 -14.70
N HIS A 423 -10.63 -25.26 -14.43
CA HIS A 423 -11.97 -25.81 -14.22
C HIS A 423 -12.01 -26.49 -12.85
N GLY A 424 -12.10 -25.69 -11.80
CA GLY A 424 -12.03 -26.13 -10.41
C GLY A 424 -13.36 -26.08 -9.67
N GLN A 425 -13.32 -26.59 -8.44
CA GLN A 425 -14.42 -26.44 -7.47
C GLN A 425 -14.40 -25.07 -6.80
N LYS A 426 -13.29 -24.32 -6.82
CA LYS A 426 -13.22 -22.94 -6.30
C LYS A 426 -12.65 -21.95 -7.30
N LEU A 427 -11.66 -22.33 -8.10
CA LEU A 427 -11.04 -21.51 -9.13
C LEU A 427 -11.61 -21.88 -10.50
N ALA A 428 -11.93 -20.87 -11.31
CA ALA A 428 -12.42 -21.06 -12.66
C ALA A 428 -11.88 -20.00 -13.63
N GLY A 429 -11.98 -20.24 -14.93
CA GLY A 429 -11.66 -19.30 -16.00
C GLY A 429 -10.17 -19.14 -16.26
N LEU A 430 -9.77 -18.03 -16.88
CA LEU A 430 -8.42 -17.79 -17.39
C LEU A 430 -7.45 -17.19 -16.34
N TRP A 431 -6.22 -17.73 -16.29
CA TRP A 431 -5.15 -17.41 -15.33
C TRP A 431 -3.79 -17.33 -16.03
N GLU A 432 -2.85 -16.62 -15.43
CA GLU A 432 -1.49 -16.50 -15.95
C GLU A 432 -0.44 -16.69 -14.86
N LEU A 433 0.65 -17.36 -15.21
CA LEU A 433 1.84 -17.53 -14.38
C LEU A 433 3.06 -16.94 -15.10
N VAL A 434 3.74 -15.97 -14.49
CA VAL A 434 4.91 -15.27 -15.07
C VAL A 434 6.13 -15.35 -14.17
N ARG A 435 7.27 -15.82 -14.68
CA ARG A 435 8.55 -15.86 -13.96
C ARG A 435 9.15 -14.47 -13.88
N ILE A 436 9.56 -14.06 -12.68
CA ILE A 436 10.12 -12.73 -12.41
C ILE A 436 11.60 -12.78 -12.02
N SER A 437 12.15 -13.96 -11.74
CA SER A 437 13.60 -14.18 -11.54
C SER A 437 14.26 -14.73 -12.82
N LYS A 438 15.56 -14.46 -13.02
CA LYS A 438 16.29 -15.14 -14.10
C LYS A 438 16.46 -16.62 -13.75
N PRO A 439 16.33 -17.56 -14.72
CA PRO A 439 16.51 -18.98 -14.45
C PRO A 439 17.87 -19.26 -13.77
N GLY A 440 17.85 -19.91 -12.61
CA GLY A 440 19.06 -20.29 -11.87
C GLY A 440 19.74 -19.18 -11.06
N GLU A 441 19.20 -17.95 -11.05
CA GLU A 441 19.71 -16.83 -10.25
C GLU A 441 19.39 -16.97 -8.75
N LYS A 442 18.30 -17.67 -8.43
CA LYS A 442 17.86 -17.97 -7.07
C LYS A 442 17.82 -19.48 -6.87
N LYS A 443 17.93 -19.92 -5.61
CA LYS A 443 17.81 -21.34 -5.22
C LYS A 443 16.47 -21.96 -5.64
N GLN A 444 15.43 -21.13 -5.76
CA GLN A 444 14.10 -21.45 -6.26
C GLN A 444 13.60 -20.27 -7.12
N ASP A 445 13.03 -20.57 -8.28
CA ASP A 445 12.54 -19.55 -9.19
C ASP A 445 11.26 -18.89 -8.65
N GLN A 446 11.19 -17.57 -8.80
CA GLN A 446 10.04 -16.77 -8.37
C GLN A 446 9.14 -16.48 -9.57
N TRP A 447 7.85 -16.72 -9.36
CA TRP A 447 6.78 -16.53 -10.32
C TRP A 447 5.66 -15.68 -9.73
N MET A 448 4.75 -15.25 -10.59
CA MET A 448 3.57 -14.48 -10.24
C MET A 448 2.33 -15.15 -10.85
N LEU A 449 1.39 -15.57 -10.01
CA LEU A 449 0.09 -16.11 -10.38
C LEU A 449 -0.97 -15.01 -10.30
N PHE A 450 -1.78 -14.82 -11.34
CA PHE A 450 -2.88 -13.86 -11.30
C PHE A 450 -4.02 -14.21 -12.25
N LYS A 451 -5.22 -13.73 -11.91
CA LYS A 451 -6.41 -13.83 -12.73
C LYS A 451 -6.30 -12.90 -13.94
N LYS A 452 -6.66 -13.37 -15.13
CA LYS A 452 -6.67 -12.50 -16.32
C LYS A 452 -7.78 -11.45 -16.24
N ARG A 453 -7.43 -10.20 -16.58
CA ARG A 453 -8.40 -9.10 -16.74
C ARG A 453 -9.39 -9.45 -17.86
N GLY A 454 -10.66 -9.11 -17.66
CA GLY A 454 -11.72 -9.37 -18.64
C GLY A 454 -12.25 -10.80 -18.66
N ASP A 455 -11.68 -11.73 -17.87
CA ASP A 455 -12.24 -13.07 -17.76
C ASP A 455 -13.60 -13.05 -17.03
N ALA A 456 -14.53 -13.90 -17.49
CA ALA A 456 -15.89 -13.98 -16.96
C ALA A 456 -15.96 -14.29 -15.46
N TRP A 457 -14.91 -14.83 -14.84
CA TRP A 457 -14.83 -15.14 -13.42
C TRP A 457 -14.04 -14.11 -12.60
N ALA A 458 -13.47 -13.08 -13.22
CA ALA A 458 -12.79 -12.01 -12.51
C ALA A 458 -13.75 -11.25 -11.58
N ARG A 459 -13.35 -11.04 -10.32
CA ARG A 459 -14.13 -10.31 -9.30
C ARG A 459 -13.18 -9.52 -8.41
N PRO A 460 -13.42 -8.22 -8.14
CA PRO A 460 -12.62 -7.45 -7.19
C PRO A 460 -12.57 -8.12 -5.81
N ARG A 461 -11.44 -8.05 -5.12
CA ARG A 461 -11.28 -8.67 -3.80
C ARG A 461 -12.25 -8.10 -2.76
N ALA A 462 -12.63 -6.82 -2.93
CA ALA A 462 -13.59 -6.15 -2.07
C ALA A 462 -15.01 -6.76 -2.17
N GLU A 463 -15.36 -7.35 -3.31
CA GLU A 463 -16.65 -8.03 -3.52
C GLU A 463 -16.57 -9.51 -3.17
N TYR A 464 -15.47 -10.16 -3.52
CA TYR A 464 -15.32 -11.59 -3.31
C TYR A 464 -13.85 -11.99 -3.09
N ASP A 465 -13.55 -12.45 -1.88
CA ASP A 465 -12.28 -13.08 -1.54
C ASP A 465 -12.49 -14.60 -1.40
N VAL A 466 -12.11 -15.35 -2.44
CA VAL A 466 -12.32 -16.82 -2.50
C VAL A 466 -11.68 -17.57 -1.33
N ILE A 467 -10.54 -17.06 -0.83
CA ILE A 467 -9.80 -17.68 0.27
C ILE A 467 -10.60 -17.60 1.57
N THR A 468 -11.18 -16.43 1.83
CA THR A 468 -11.99 -16.18 3.02
C THR A 468 -13.38 -16.80 2.90
N ALA A 469 -13.98 -16.73 1.71
CA ALA A 469 -15.32 -17.25 1.45
C ALA A 469 -15.37 -18.79 1.45
N LEU A 470 -14.34 -19.44 0.90
CA LEU A 470 -14.27 -20.89 0.72
C LEU A 470 -12.96 -21.48 1.27
N PRO A 471 -12.71 -21.43 2.59
CA PRO A 471 -11.43 -21.85 3.17
C PRO A 471 -11.29 -23.37 3.40
N ASP A 472 -12.40 -24.12 3.38
CA ASP A 472 -12.49 -25.53 3.80
C ASP A 472 -12.03 -26.52 2.70
N SER A 473 -11.80 -27.79 3.02
CA SER A 473 -11.43 -28.84 2.04
C SER A 473 -12.54 -29.12 1.02
N VAL A 474 -12.19 -29.34 -0.25
CA VAL A 474 -13.13 -29.81 -1.30
C VAL A 474 -13.25 -31.33 -1.37
N VAL A 475 -12.47 -32.06 -0.57
CA VAL A 475 -12.62 -33.50 -0.37
C VAL A 475 -13.65 -33.76 0.73
N ASP A 476 -13.52 -33.08 1.86
CA ASP A 476 -14.47 -33.17 2.99
C ASP A 476 -15.81 -32.47 2.67
N LYS A 477 -15.77 -31.31 2.01
CA LYS A 477 -16.95 -30.55 1.60
C LYS A 477 -16.95 -30.30 0.09
N PRO A 478 -17.29 -31.31 -0.74
CA PRO A 478 -17.36 -31.15 -2.17
C PRO A 478 -18.33 -30.04 -2.55
N LEU A 479 -17.87 -29.14 -3.42
CA LEU A 479 -18.68 -28.05 -3.94
C LEU A 479 -19.21 -28.37 -5.34
N GLY A 480 -18.54 -29.21 -6.13
CA GLY A 480 -18.78 -29.31 -7.56
C GLY A 480 -18.18 -28.14 -8.34
N LEU A 481 -18.07 -28.26 -9.66
CA LEU A 481 -17.38 -27.27 -10.48
C LEU A 481 -18.07 -25.90 -10.37
N VAL A 482 -17.26 -24.85 -10.28
CA VAL A 482 -17.76 -23.47 -10.19
C VAL A 482 -18.67 -23.14 -11.38
N GLU A 483 -18.28 -23.60 -12.57
CA GLU A 483 -19.01 -23.38 -13.81
C GLU A 483 -20.37 -24.07 -13.86
N GLU A 484 -20.54 -25.20 -13.16
CA GLU A 484 -21.82 -25.91 -13.04
C GLU A 484 -22.72 -25.27 -11.99
N ARG A 485 -22.15 -24.86 -10.85
CA ARG A 485 -22.89 -24.26 -9.74
C ARG A 485 -23.38 -22.85 -10.03
N GLU A 486 -22.58 -22.10 -10.75
CA GLU A 486 -22.84 -20.73 -11.14
C GLU A 486 -22.70 -20.64 -12.66
N PRO A 487 -23.66 -21.15 -13.45
CA PRO A 487 -23.58 -21.07 -14.90
C PRO A 487 -23.63 -19.59 -15.31
N ARG A 488 -22.45 -18.97 -15.39
CA ARG A 488 -22.23 -17.73 -16.11
C ARG A 488 -22.34 -18.20 -17.55
N GLY A 489 -23.51 -17.96 -18.15
CA GLY A 489 -23.77 -18.40 -19.51
C GLY A 489 -22.55 -18.09 -20.37
N SER A 490 -22.30 -18.95 -21.35
CA SER A 490 -21.41 -18.68 -22.47
C SER A 490 -21.91 -17.50 -23.32
N GLY A 491 -22.34 -16.42 -22.67
CA GLY A 491 -22.43 -15.04 -23.13
C GLY A 491 -21.07 -14.36 -23.05
N ALA A 492 -19.97 -15.12 -23.10
CA ALA A 492 -19.02 -14.80 -24.15
C ALA A 492 -19.77 -14.97 -25.49
N ALA A 493 -20.52 -13.92 -25.88
CA ALA A 493 -20.45 -13.52 -27.28
C ALA A 493 -18.96 -13.60 -27.60
N PRO A 494 -18.54 -14.35 -28.64
CA PRO A 494 -17.13 -14.56 -28.89
C PRO A 494 -16.52 -13.17 -28.79
N GLN A 495 -15.57 -12.99 -27.86
CA GLN A 495 -14.58 -11.96 -28.10
C GLN A 495 -13.88 -12.48 -29.35
N ARG A 496 -14.49 -12.15 -30.50
CA ARG A 496 -13.78 -11.88 -31.73
C ARG A 496 -12.51 -11.21 -31.25
N ALA A 497 -11.38 -11.80 -31.62
CA ALA A 497 -10.13 -11.07 -31.72
C ALA A 497 -10.50 -9.62 -32.08
N ALA A 498 -10.03 -8.67 -31.26
CA ALA A 498 -10.37 -7.25 -31.38
C ALA A 498 -10.62 -6.94 -32.86
N PRO A 499 -11.84 -6.52 -33.24
CA PRO A 499 -12.21 -6.47 -34.64
C PRO A 499 -11.11 -5.72 -35.36
N GLY A 500 -10.42 -6.37 -36.29
CA GLY A 500 -9.38 -5.71 -37.07
C GLY A 500 -9.95 -4.40 -37.61
N ALA A 501 -9.11 -3.39 -37.87
CA ALA A 501 -9.55 -2.06 -38.30
C ALA A 501 -10.69 -2.05 -39.36
N SER A 502 -10.84 -3.11 -40.14
CA SER A 502 -12.00 -3.49 -40.97
C SER A 502 -13.40 -3.45 -40.29
N ASP A 503 -13.58 -4.09 -39.13
CA ASP A 503 -14.89 -4.39 -38.53
C ASP A 503 -15.46 -3.20 -37.71
N ALA A 504 -14.58 -2.43 -37.06
CA ALA A 504 -14.97 -1.22 -36.32
C ALA A 504 -15.58 -0.11 -37.21
N VAL A 505 -15.20 -0.10 -38.49
CA VAL A 505 -15.68 0.86 -39.48
C VAL A 505 -17.06 0.44 -40.02
N GLN A 506 -17.55 -0.77 -39.74
CA GLN A 506 -18.91 -1.20 -40.10
C GLN A 506 -20.00 -0.50 -39.27
N ALA A 507 -19.69 -0.06 -38.04
CA ALA A 507 -20.60 0.75 -37.22
C ALA A 507 -20.62 2.25 -37.62
N ALA A 508 -19.65 2.67 -38.44
CA ALA A 508 -19.54 4.05 -38.91
C ALA A 508 -20.51 4.34 -40.06
N ARG A 509 -21.26 5.44 -39.96
CA ARG A 509 -22.24 5.81 -41.00
C ARG A 509 -21.54 6.57 -42.13
N LYS A 510 -21.84 6.23 -43.38
CA LYS A 510 -21.47 7.08 -44.52
C LYS A 510 -22.16 8.44 -44.35
N ALA A 511 -21.38 9.53 -44.41
CA ALA A 511 -21.88 10.88 -44.23
C ALA A 511 -21.03 11.87 -45.02
N ARG A 512 -21.58 13.03 -45.35
CA ARG A 512 -20.79 14.14 -45.92
C ARG A 512 -19.89 14.73 -44.85
N LEU A 513 -18.70 15.21 -45.23
CA LEU A 513 -17.76 15.85 -44.32
C LEU A 513 -18.41 17.08 -43.67
N PRO A 514 -18.53 17.13 -42.32
CA PRO A 514 -19.12 18.28 -41.64
C PRO A 514 -18.34 19.57 -41.92
N ALA A 515 -19.06 20.66 -42.20
CA ALA A 515 -18.46 21.99 -42.40
C ALA A 515 -17.83 22.55 -41.12
N ARG A 516 -18.39 22.18 -39.95
CA ARG A 516 -17.89 22.58 -38.62
C ARG A 516 -18.00 21.42 -37.66
N LEU A 517 -17.08 21.36 -36.70
CA LEU A 517 -17.09 20.41 -35.58
C LEU A 517 -16.70 21.15 -34.30
N GLN A 518 -17.37 20.81 -33.18
CA GLN A 518 -17.01 21.31 -31.85
C GLN A 518 -16.32 20.21 -31.05
N PRO A 519 -15.30 20.52 -30.25
CA PRO A 519 -14.54 19.51 -29.53
C PRO A 519 -15.31 18.94 -28.34
N GLN A 520 -14.99 17.70 -27.98
CA GLN A 520 -15.37 17.12 -26.70
C GLN A 520 -14.48 17.65 -25.57
N LEU A 521 -15.08 18.04 -24.44
CA LEU A 521 -14.41 18.69 -23.32
C LEU A 521 -14.42 17.82 -22.06
N ALA A 522 -13.30 17.79 -21.36
CA ALA A 522 -13.11 16.97 -20.17
C ALA A 522 -13.53 17.65 -18.85
N THR A 523 -14.04 16.87 -17.91
CA THR A 523 -14.49 17.29 -16.57
C THR A 523 -13.42 17.08 -15.51
N LEU A 524 -13.20 18.05 -14.60
CA LEU A 524 -12.20 17.95 -13.53
C LEU A 524 -12.72 17.06 -12.40
N VAL A 525 -11.98 16.01 -12.07
CA VAL A 525 -12.31 15.08 -10.99
C VAL A 525 -11.12 14.85 -10.07
N ALA A 526 -11.39 14.53 -8.80
CA ALA A 526 -10.35 14.16 -7.83
C ALA A 526 -9.88 12.71 -8.02
N SER A 527 -10.75 11.84 -8.53
CA SER A 527 -10.46 10.44 -8.86
C SER A 527 -11.30 9.99 -10.05
N VAL A 528 -10.83 8.98 -10.78
CA VAL A 528 -11.58 8.38 -11.89
C VAL A 528 -12.60 7.38 -11.32
N PRO A 529 -13.90 7.45 -11.70
CA PRO A 529 -14.91 6.45 -11.35
C PRO A 529 -14.57 5.06 -11.89
N GLU A 530 -15.19 4.02 -11.36
CA GLU A 530 -15.03 2.67 -11.90
C GLU A 530 -15.57 2.57 -13.34
N GLY A 531 -14.86 1.85 -14.21
CA GLY A 531 -15.19 1.70 -15.63
C GLY A 531 -13.96 1.38 -16.48
N ASP A 532 -14.18 1.15 -17.78
CA ASP A 532 -13.09 0.97 -18.74
C ASP A 532 -12.63 2.34 -19.26
N TRP A 533 -11.43 2.76 -18.83
CA TRP A 533 -10.88 4.08 -19.10
C TRP A 533 -9.53 3.99 -19.83
N VAL A 534 -9.45 4.63 -20.99
CA VAL A 534 -8.21 4.91 -21.69
C VAL A 534 -7.55 6.12 -21.06
N VAL A 535 -6.33 5.97 -20.55
CA VAL A 535 -5.58 7.06 -19.91
C VAL A 535 -4.52 7.60 -20.85
N GLU A 536 -4.48 8.91 -21.03
CA GLU A 536 -3.52 9.61 -21.89
C GLU A 536 -2.88 10.79 -21.15
N THR A 537 -1.78 11.31 -21.68
CA THR A 537 -1.13 12.52 -21.14
C THR A 537 -2.08 13.70 -21.25
N LYS A 538 -2.22 14.47 -20.16
CA LYS A 538 -2.80 15.80 -20.27
C LYS A 538 -1.73 16.75 -20.80
N PHE A 539 -1.85 17.10 -22.07
CA PHE A 539 -1.04 18.14 -22.67
C PHE A 539 -1.42 19.52 -22.13
N ASP A 540 -0.44 20.42 -22.21
CA ASP A 540 -0.50 21.79 -21.74
C ASP A 540 -0.29 22.75 -22.92
N GLY A 541 -1.25 22.77 -23.85
CA GLY A 541 -1.16 23.49 -25.11
C GLY A 541 -2.48 24.05 -25.62
N TYR A 542 -2.53 24.39 -26.91
CA TYR A 542 -3.76 24.87 -27.56
C TYR A 542 -4.51 23.73 -28.22
N ARG A 543 -5.77 23.53 -27.81
CA ARG A 543 -6.68 22.56 -28.42
C ARG A 543 -7.05 22.99 -29.84
N VAL A 544 -6.84 22.12 -30.83
CA VAL A 544 -7.16 22.37 -32.24
C VAL A 544 -7.95 21.21 -32.86
N LEU A 545 -8.77 21.54 -33.85
CA LEU A 545 -9.47 20.59 -34.71
C LEU A 545 -8.99 20.79 -36.14
N VAL A 546 -8.54 19.72 -36.78
CA VAL A 546 -8.01 19.77 -38.15
C VAL A 546 -9.03 19.16 -39.11
N ARG A 547 -9.47 19.95 -40.08
CA ARG A 547 -10.36 19.53 -41.16
C ARG A 547 -9.53 19.28 -42.41
N ILE A 548 -9.74 18.13 -43.03
CA ILE A 548 -9.10 17.74 -44.30
C ILE A 548 -10.21 17.49 -45.32
N ASP A 549 -10.13 18.17 -46.46
CA ASP A 549 -11.09 18.08 -47.57
C ASP A 549 -10.34 18.11 -48.90
N GLY A 550 -10.05 16.93 -49.45
CA GLY A 550 -9.10 16.78 -50.55
C GLY A 550 -7.70 17.23 -50.13
N GLU A 551 -7.13 18.17 -50.89
CA GLU A 551 -5.82 18.77 -50.61
C GLU A 551 -5.90 19.93 -49.60
N GLU A 552 -7.11 20.37 -49.24
CA GLU A 552 -7.30 21.50 -48.32
C GLU A 552 -7.26 21.05 -46.85
N VAL A 553 -6.24 21.52 -46.12
CA VAL A 553 -6.11 21.34 -44.67
C VAL A 553 -6.38 22.65 -43.96
N ARG A 554 -7.37 22.67 -43.06
CA ARG A 554 -7.66 23.81 -42.18
C ARG A 554 -7.55 23.44 -40.71
N ILE A 555 -6.93 24.30 -39.91
CA ILE A 555 -6.72 24.10 -38.48
C ILE A 555 -7.56 25.13 -37.71
N PHE A 556 -8.56 24.65 -36.99
CA PHE A 556 -9.45 25.48 -36.18
C PHE A 556 -9.07 25.37 -34.70
N THR A 557 -9.03 26.51 -34.00
CA THR A 557 -8.97 26.53 -32.54
C THR A 557 -10.24 25.95 -31.91
N ARG A 558 -10.20 25.68 -30.60
CA ARG A 558 -11.37 25.30 -29.79
C ARG A 558 -12.64 26.15 -30.03
N ASN A 559 -12.50 27.44 -30.32
CA ASN A 559 -13.64 28.35 -30.53
C ASN A 559 -14.02 28.51 -32.01
N GLY A 560 -13.41 27.74 -32.91
CA GLY A 560 -13.70 27.77 -34.34
C GLY A 560 -12.93 28.82 -35.15
N ASN A 561 -11.98 29.54 -34.55
CA ASN A 561 -11.11 30.46 -35.29
C ASN A 561 -10.13 29.68 -36.16
N ASP A 562 -10.01 30.05 -37.43
CA ASP A 562 -9.05 29.47 -38.37
C ASP A 562 -7.64 29.99 -38.09
N TRP A 563 -6.73 29.08 -37.71
CA TRP A 563 -5.32 29.34 -37.42
C TRP A 563 -4.38 28.71 -38.46
N THR A 564 -4.91 28.31 -39.62
CA THR A 564 -4.13 27.63 -40.67
C THR A 564 -2.90 28.44 -41.10
N ALA A 565 -3.05 29.74 -41.34
CA ALA A 565 -1.94 30.62 -41.71
C ALA A 565 -0.84 30.72 -40.62
N LYS A 566 -1.21 30.61 -39.34
CA LYS A 566 -0.27 30.65 -38.22
C LYS A 566 0.43 29.32 -37.98
N LEU A 567 -0.20 28.22 -38.39
CA LEU A 567 0.23 26.84 -38.14
C LEU A 567 0.58 26.13 -39.46
N GLN A 568 1.10 26.88 -40.44
CA GLN A 568 1.33 26.37 -41.79
C GLN A 568 2.24 25.13 -41.84
N PRO A 569 3.34 25.00 -41.06
CA PRO A 569 4.11 23.76 -41.01
C PRO A 569 3.31 22.55 -40.51
N VAL A 570 2.42 22.76 -39.53
CA VAL A 570 1.53 21.70 -39.04
C VAL A 570 0.51 21.31 -40.11
N ALA A 571 -0.05 22.30 -40.83
CA ALA A 571 -0.98 22.03 -41.93
C ALA A 571 -0.32 21.23 -43.06
N VAL A 572 0.92 21.57 -43.44
CA VAL A 572 1.72 20.82 -44.42
C VAL A 572 2.00 19.40 -43.94
N ALA A 573 2.39 19.23 -42.67
CA ALA A 573 2.65 17.92 -42.09
C ALA A 573 1.38 17.05 -42.01
N VAL A 574 0.21 17.65 -41.76
CA VAL A 574 -1.08 16.94 -41.82
C VAL A 574 -1.45 16.56 -43.26
N ALA A 575 -1.22 17.44 -44.24
CA ALA A 575 -1.46 17.13 -45.66
C ALA A 575 -0.61 15.93 -46.13
N ALA A 576 0.63 15.83 -45.64
CA ALA A 576 1.54 14.72 -45.92
C ALA A 576 1.05 13.36 -45.36
N LEU A 577 0.02 13.32 -44.50
CA LEU A 577 -0.61 12.07 -44.08
C LEU A 577 -1.42 11.40 -45.22
N GLY A 578 -1.68 12.11 -46.33
CA GLY A 578 -2.35 11.55 -47.52
C GLY A 578 -3.84 11.24 -47.29
N LEU A 579 -4.47 11.95 -46.36
CA LEU A 579 -5.90 11.80 -46.08
C LEU A 579 -6.74 12.64 -47.03
N THR A 580 -7.80 12.06 -47.59
CA THR A 580 -8.69 12.76 -48.53
C THR A 580 -9.89 13.42 -47.86
N SER A 581 -10.31 12.96 -46.68
CA SER A 581 -11.43 13.55 -45.94
C SER A 581 -11.39 13.16 -44.47
N ALA A 582 -11.20 14.11 -43.57
CA ALA A 582 -11.11 13.81 -42.13
C ALA A 582 -11.43 15.01 -41.21
N TRP A 583 -11.81 14.69 -39.98
CA TRP A 583 -11.68 15.58 -38.83
C TRP A 583 -10.76 14.92 -37.79
N LEU A 584 -9.68 15.59 -37.43
CA LEU A 584 -8.75 15.16 -36.38
C LEU A 584 -8.87 16.07 -35.16
N ASP A 585 -8.81 15.47 -33.98
CA ASP A 585 -8.90 16.18 -32.71
C ASP A 585 -7.59 16.00 -31.93
N GLY A 586 -6.94 17.13 -31.63
CA GLY A 586 -5.58 17.13 -31.11
C GLY A 586 -5.19 18.40 -30.37
N GLU A 587 -3.99 18.41 -29.80
CA GLU A 587 -3.46 19.56 -29.06
C GLU A 587 -2.06 19.92 -29.56
N ILE A 588 -1.82 21.20 -29.80
CA ILE A 588 -0.50 21.69 -30.21
C ILE A 588 0.32 22.09 -28.98
N VAL A 589 1.59 21.68 -28.96
CA VAL A 589 2.55 21.96 -27.89
C VAL A 589 3.92 22.29 -28.49
N VAL A 590 4.79 22.92 -27.70
CA VAL A 590 6.24 22.96 -27.96
C VAL A 590 6.89 22.12 -26.87
N LEU A 591 7.79 21.22 -27.24
CA LEU A 591 8.52 20.40 -26.28
C LEU A 591 9.82 21.10 -25.86
N ASN A 592 10.17 21.02 -24.58
CA ASN A 592 11.47 21.47 -24.08
C ASN A 592 12.55 20.41 -24.32
N ASP A 593 13.77 20.70 -23.88
CA ASP A 593 14.95 19.86 -24.11
C ASP A 593 14.86 18.51 -23.35
N ALA A 594 13.96 18.41 -22.38
CA ALA A 594 13.61 17.17 -21.67
C ALA A 594 12.42 16.43 -22.30
N GLY A 595 11.90 16.89 -23.45
CA GLY A 595 10.77 16.30 -24.16
C GLY A 595 9.39 16.58 -23.53
N LEU A 596 9.28 17.55 -22.62
CA LEU A 596 8.04 17.90 -21.93
C LEU A 596 7.37 19.14 -22.56
N PRO A 597 6.02 19.23 -22.57
CA PRO A 597 5.32 20.42 -23.05
C PRO A 597 5.70 21.69 -22.28
N ASP A 598 6.01 22.77 -23.01
CA ASP A 598 6.32 24.10 -22.49
C ASP A 598 5.40 25.15 -23.11
N PHE A 599 4.44 25.62 -22.30
CA PHE A 599 3.43 26.57 -22.73
C PHE A 599 3.99 27.96 -23.09
N ASN A 600 5.02 28.42 -22.37
CA ASN A 600 5.64 29.72 -22.64
C ASN A 600 6.34 29.69 -24.00
N ARG A 601 7.08 28.61 -24.30
CA ARG A 601 7.68 28.40 -25.62
C ARG A 601 6.62 28.34 -26.72
N LEU A 602 5.49 27.68 -26.48
CA LEU A 602 4.37 27.63 -27.43
C LEU A 602 3.78 29.01 -27.73
N GLN A 603 3.51 29.83 -26.72
CA GLN A 603 3.02 31.19 -26.90
C GLN A 603 3.99 32.04 -27.73
N ASN A 604 5.29 31.98 -27.41
CA ASN A 604 6.32 32.70 -28.15
C ASN A 604 6.42 32.24 -29.61
N ALA A 605 6.29 30.93 -29.88
CA ALA A 605 6.33 30.36 -31.22
C ALA A 605 5.17 30.85 -32.10
N ILE A 606 3.97 30.99 -31.51
CA ILE A 606 2.77 31.50 -32.19
C ILE A 606 2.87 33.02 -32.43
N ASP A 607 3.29 33.79 -31.42
CA ASP A 607 3.36 35.25 -31.51
C ASP A 607 4.51 35.76 -32.40
N SER A 608 5.63 35.03 -32.44
CA SER A 608 6.82 35.37 -33.23
C SER A 608 6.81 34.77 -34.65
N ALA A 609 5.73 34.10 -35.04
CA ALA A 609 5.61 33.36 -36.32
C ALA A 609 6.80 32.41 -36.59
N ARG A 610 7.26 31.68 -35.57
CA ARG A 610 8.28 30.61 -35.68
C ARG A 610 7.67 29.22 -35.42
N PRO A 611 6.77 28.74 -36.29
CA PRO A 611 5.98 27.52 -36.05
C PRO A 611 6.75 26.19 -36.21
N ARG A 612 8.08 26.20 -36.41
CA ARG A 612 8.87 25.00 -36.72
C ARG A 612 8.98 24.02 -35.53
N ASP A 613 8.85 24.52 -34.31
CA ASP A 613 8.99 23.72 -33.08
C ASP A 613 7.64 23.24 -32.52
N ILE A 614 6.54 23.56 -33.20
CA ILE A 614 5.18 23.22 -32.77
C ILE A 614 4.85 21.80 -33.23
N VAL A 615 4.49 20.93 -32.26
CA VAL A 615 4.07 19.55 -32.48
C VAL A 615 2.57 19.42 -32.20
N LEU A 616 1.83 18.77 -33.09
CA LEU A 616 0.42 18.40 -32.91
C LEU A 616 0.32 16.96 -32.40
N PHE A 617 -0.22 16.77 -31.19
CA PHE A 617 -0.60 15.45 -30.69
C PHE A 617 -2.09 15.18 -30.98
N VAL A 618 -2.38 14.20 -31.83
CA VAL A 618 -3.73 13.78 -32.21
C VAL A 618 -4.18 12.63 -31.31
N PHE A 619 -5.35 12.75 -30.70
CA PHE A 619 -5.88 11.74 -29.76
C PHE A 619 -7.29 11.22 -30.09
N ASP A 620 -7.98 11.78 -31.08
CA ASP A 620 -9.25 11.25 -31.58
C ASP A 620 -9.46 11.57 -33.07
N VAL A 621 -10.34 10.80 -33.73
CA VAL A 621 -10.72 10.93 -35.14
C VAL A 621 -12.25 10.86 -35.29
N PRO A 622 -12.96 11.99 -35.12
CA PRO A 622 -14.42 12.01 -35.24
C PRO A 622 -14.96 11.71 -36.65
N PHE A 623 -14.16 11.91 -37.71
CA PHE A 623 -14.56 11.66 -39.09
C PHE A 623 -13.36 11.21 -39.93
N LEU A 624 -13.53 10.18 -40.77
CA LEU A 624 -12.47 9.67 -41.64
C LEU A 624 -13.05 9.02 -42.90
N GLY A 625 -12.51 9.37 -44.08
CA GLY A 625 -12.78 8.68 -45.34
C GLY A 625 -14.26 8.64 -45.75
N GLY A 626 -14.99 9.75 -45.54
CA GLY A 626 -16.43 9.82 -45.83
C GLY A 626 -17.34 9.10 -44.83
N ARG A 627 -16.81 8.74 -43.65
CA ARG A 627 -17.57 8.09 -42.57
C ARG A 627 -17.52 8.92 -41.28
N ASP A 628 -18.69 9.06 -40.67
CA ASP A 628 -18.84 9.69 -39.35
C ASP A 628 -18.60 8.63 -38.27
N LEU A 629 -17.53 8.84 -37.50
CA LEU A 629 -17.08 7.96 -36.44
C LEU A 629 -17.62 8.38 -35.06
N ARG A 630 -18.33 9.50 -34.93
CA ARG A 630 -18.72 10.03 -33.60
C ARG A 630 -19.57 9.04 -32.78
N ALA A 631 -20.39 8.22 -33.42
CA ALA A 631 -21.19 7.20 -32.74
C ALA A 631 -20.42 5.90 -32.43
N VAL A 632 -19.22 5.71 -32.99
CA VAL A 632 -18.37 4.54 -32.78
C VAL A 632 -17.66 4.67 -31.43
N PRO A 633 -17.50 3.62 -30.61
CA PRO A 633 -16.78 3.68 -29.33
C PRO A 633 -15.34 4.21 -29.45
N LEU A 634 -14.87 4.94 -28.42
CA LEU A 634 -13.53 5.54 -28.39
C LEU A 634 -12.40 4.52 -28.66
N ALA A 635 -12.46 3.34 -28.06
CA ALA A 635 -11.43 2.31 -28.23
C ALA A 635 -11.24 1.92 -29.72
N ALA A 636 -12.36 1.82 -30.44
CA ALA A 636 -12.35 1.54 -31.87
C ALA A 636 -11.82 2.73 -32.69
N ARG A 637 -12.24 3.96 -32.38
CA ARG A 637 -11.71 5.18 -33.05
C ARG A 637 -10.21 5.32 -32.86
N ARG A 638 -9.71 5.05 -31.65
CA ARG A 638 -8.27 5.08 -31.34
C ARG A 638 -7.48 4.01 -32.07
N THR A 639 -8.05 2.82 -32.26
CA THR A 639 -7.41 1.76 -33.07
C THR A 639 -7.26 2.19 -34.53
N VAL A 640 -8.31 2.79 -35.11
CA VAL A 640 -8.26 3.38 -36.47
C VAL A 640 -7.20 4.48 -36.55
N LEU A 641 -7.16 5.36 -35.53
CA LEU A 641 -6.18 6.43 -35.46
C LEU A 641 -4.75 5.90 -35.31
N GLN A 642 -4.50 4.90 -34.47
CA GLN A 642 -3.19 4.27 -34.29
C GLN A 642 -2.70 3.67 -35.61
N ALA A 643 -3.53 2.89 -36.30
CA ALA A 643 -3.17 2.28 -37.59
C ALA A 643 -2.79 3.33 -38.64
N LEU A 644 -3.44 4.51 -38.62
CA LEU A 644 -3.09 5.61 -39.51
C LEU A 644 -1.66 6.12 -39.28
N PHE A 645 -1.24 6.22 -38.02
CA PHE A 645 0.08 6.73 -37.63
C PHE A 645 1.19 5.67 -37.61
N ASP A 646 0.85 4.38 -37.46
CA ASP A 646 1.83 3.27 -37.55
C ASP A 646 2.44 3.17 -38.95
N GLU A 647 1.68 3.52 -39.98
CA GLU A 647 2.14 3.54 -41.37
C GLU A 647 2.76 4.88 -41.79
N ARG A 648 2.62 5.94 -40.98
CA ARG A 648 2.89 7.32 -41.36
C ARG A 648 3.54 8.10 -40.21
N HIS A 649 4.86 7.97 -40.09
CA HIS A 649 5.62 8.69 -39.07
C HIS A 649 5.85 10.16 -39.42
N SER A 650 5.60 11.06 -38.46
CA SER A 650 5.89 12.49 -38.57
C SER A 650 6.38 13.03 -37.22
N ASP A 651 7.44 13.83 -37.25
CA ASP A 651 7.95 14.51 -36.05
C ASP A 651 7.08 15.68 -35.61
N THR A 652 6.27 16.23 -36.53
CA THR A 652 5.39 17.39 -36.33
C THR A 652 3.95 16.99 -35.97
N VAL A 653 3.46 15.84 -36.45
CA VAL A 653 2.10 15.35 -36.14
C VAL A 653 2.21 13.95 -35.57
N ARG A 654 1.83 13.77 -34.31
CA ARG A 654 2.06 12.56 -33.53
C ARG A 654 0.77 11.99 -32.99
N PHE A 655 0.71 10.67 -32.88
CA PHE A 655 -0.35 10.00 -32.13
C PHE A 655 -0.15 10.14 -30.62
N SER A 656 -1.22 10.44 -29.88
CA SER A 656 -1.25 10.44 -28.42
C SER A 656 -1.43 9.01 -27.88
N ALA A 657 -0.30 8.40 -27.47
CA ALA A 657 -0.30 7.08 -26.87
C ALA A 657 -1.05 7.05 -25.54
N SER A 658 -1.74 5.94 -25.28
CA SER A 658 -2.37 5.66 -23.99
C SER A 658 -1.45 4.86 -23.09
N PHE A 659 -1.63 4.99 -21.78
CA PHE A 659 -0.86 4.31 -20.77
C PHE A 659 -1.53 3.03 -20.29
N ASP A 660 -0.73 1.98 -20.10
CA ASP A 660 -1.20 0.65 -19.71
C ASP A 660 -1.16 0.44 -18.18
N ALA A 661 -1.76 1.37 -17.43
CA ALA A 661 -1.80 1.35 -15.97
C ALA A 661 -3.04 2.08 -15.40
N PRO A 662 -3.42 1.81 -14.14
CA PRO A 662 -4.56 2.50 -13.51
C PRO A 662 -4.37 4.03 -13.44
N PRO A 663 -5.42 4.84 -13.69
CA PRO A 663 -5.32 6.30 -13.69
C PRO A 663 -4.72 6.91 -12.41
N SER A 664 -4.96 6.30 -11.25
CA SER A 664 -4.44 6.74 -9.95
C SER A 664 -2.92 6.56 -9.80
N GLN A 665 -2.36 5.49 -10.37
CA GLN A 665 -0.91 5.24 -10.37
C GLN A 665 -0.21 6.16 -11.39
N LEU A 666 -0.84 6.38 -12.53
CA LEU A 666 -0.34 7.24 -13.59
C LEU A 666 -0.33 8.72 -13.22
N LEU A 667 -1.32 9.19 -12.47
CA LEU A 667 -1.32 10.57 -11.97
C LEU A 667 -0.07 10.83 -11.12
N GLY A 668 0.25 9.96 -10.16
CA GLY A 668 1.44 10.10 -9.33
C GLY A 668 2.75 10.17 -10.12
N ALA A 669 2.90 9.30 -11.13
CA ALA A 669 4.06 9.30 -12.02
C ALA A 669 4.12 10.54 -12.91
N ALA A 670 2.99 10.96 -13.51
CA ALA A 670 2.89 12.16 -14.32
C ALA A 670 3.32 13.41 -13.53
N CYS A 671 2.96 13.48 -12.24
CA CYS A 671 3.32 14.61 -11.38
C CYS A 671 4.82 14.65 -11.06
N GLN A 672 5.47 13.51 -10.88
CA GLN A 672 6.91 13.42 -10.67
C GLN A 672 7.70 13.82 -11.92
N MET A 673 7.14 13.55 -13.11
CA MET A 673 7.73 13.91 -14.40
C MET A 673 7.48 15.37 -14.80
N GLY A 674 6.78 16.16 -13.97
CA GLY A 674 6.48 17.57 -14.27
C GLY A 674 5.40 17.77 -15.34
N LEU A 675 4.60 16.74 -15.66
CA LEU A 675 3.46 16.85 -16.56
C LEU A 675 2.28 17.55 -15.86
N GLU A 676 1.37 18.16 -16.63
CA GLU A 676 0.20 18.85 -16.06
C GLU A 676 -0.77 17.88 -15.37
N GLY A 677 -0.88 16.65 -15.89
CA GLY A 677 -1.71 15.60 -15.35
C GLY A 677 -2.04 14.52 -16.39
N VAL A 678 -3.18 13.85 -16.21
CA VAL A 678 -3.67 12.80 -17.12
C VAL A 678 -5.12 13.05 -17.54
N ILE A 679 -5.48 12.60 -18.73
CA ILE A 679 -6.86 12.54 -19.22
C ILE A 679 -7.31 11.09 -19.21
N ALA A 680 -8.41 10.78 -18.53
CA ALA A 680 -9.07 9.48 -18.58
C ALA A 680 -10.31 9.56 -19.47
N LYS A 681 -10.41 8.73 -20.50
CA LYS A 681 -11.51 8.72 -21.46
C LYS A 681 -12.19 7.37 -21.48
N ARG A 682 -13.53 7.32 -21.37
CA ARG A 682 -14.28 6.07 -21.28
C ARG A 682 -14.20 5.32 -22.62
N ALA A 683 -13.70 4.09 -22.59
CA ALA A 683 -13.34 3.31 -23.78
C ALA A 683 -14.54 3.00 -24.69
N ASP A 684 -15.71 2.79 -24.08
CA ASP A 684 -16.97 2.45 -24.75
C ASP A 684 -17.76 3.67 -25.27
N ALA A 685 -17.31 4.90 -24.98
CA ALA A 685 -18.13 6.08 -25.18
C ALA A 685 -18.09 6.66 -26.61
N PRO A 686 -19.23 7.18 -27.12
CA PRO A 686 -19.25 7.96 -28.35
C PRO A 686 -18.58 9.32 -28.16
N TYR A 687 -18.20 9.95 -29.27
CA TYR A 687 -17.70 11.32 -29.30
C TYR A 687 -18.87 12.31 -29.19
N VAL A 688 -18.87 13.15 -28.16
CA VAL A 688 -19.93 14.13 -27.90
C VAL A 688 -19.32 15.52 -27.79
N SER A 689 -19.73 16.41 -28.70
CA SER A 689 -19.33 17.81 -28.66
C SER A 689 -19.85 18.49 -27.38
N GLY A 690 -18.95 19.13 -26.63
CA GLY A 690 -19.27 19.75 -25.33
C GLY A 690 -18.65 19.03 -24.13
N ARG A 691 -18.94 19.52 -22.93
CA ARG A 691 -18.40 18.97 -21.68
C ARG A 691 -19.13 17.69 -21.30
N THR A 692 -18.37 16.64 -21.02
CA THR A 692 -18.90 15.32 -20.65
C THR A 692 -18.18 14.75 -19.44
N GLU A 693 -18.78 13.73 -18.83
CA GLU A 693 -18.15 12.90 -17.80
C GLU A 693 -17.42 11.69 -18.40
N THR A 694 -17.53 11.48 -19.72
CA THR A 694 -16.82 10.40 -20.42
C THR A 694 -15.37 10.76 -20.73
N TRP A 695 -15.00 12.04 -20.64
CA TRP A 695 -13.63 12.52 -20.64
C TRP A 695 -13.38 13.24 -19.32
N LEU A 696 -12.43 12.75 -18.54
CA LEU A 696 -12.09 13.24 -17.22
C LEU A 696 -10.66 13.74 -17.21
N LYS A 697 -10.41 14.88 -16.57
CA LYS A 697 -9.06 15.44 -16.39
C LYS A 697 -8.67 15.37 -14.91
N LEU A 698 -7.47 14.85 -14.65
CA LEU A 698 -6.84 14.85 -13.33
C LEU A 698 -5.57 15.69 -13.41
N LYS A 699 -5.35 16.58 -12.45
CA LYS A 699 -4.24 17.55 -12.46
C LYS A 699 -3.26 17.29 -11.32
N CYS A 700 -1.98 17.52 -11.59
CA CYS A 700 -0.88 17.32 -10.64
C CYS A 700 -0.67 18.45 -9.65
N GLN A 701 -1.00 19.67 -10.04
CA GLN A 701 -0.89 20.88 -9.23
C GLN A 701 -2.14 21.72 -9.45
N HIS A 702 -2.46 22.60 -8.49
CA HIS A 702 -3.52 23.59 -8.71
C HIS A 702 -3.04 24.60 -9.75
N ARG A 703 -3.54 24.45 -10.97
CA ARG A 703 -3.21 25.29 -12.12
C ARG A 703 -4.48 25.68 -12.84
N GLN A 704 -4.69 26.98 -12.98
CA GLN A 704 -5.94 27.54 -13.53
C GLN A 704 -5.69 28.88 -14.22
N GLU A 705 -6.64 29.26 -15.07
CA GLU A 705 -6.74 30.60 -15.59
C GLU A 705 -7.40 31.57 -14.60
N PHE A 706 -6.97 32.83 -14.65
CA PHE A 706 -7.45 33.95 -13.86
C PHE A 706 -7.59 35.20 -14.72
N VAL A 707 -8.54 36.07 -14.38
CA VAL A 707 -8.71 37.39 -14.99
C VAL A 707 -7.77 38.37 -14.28
N VAL A 708 -7.06 39.21 -15.03
CA VAL A 708 -6.22 40.27 -14.44
C VAL A 708 -7.11 41.44 -14.02
N LEU A 709 -7.09 41.76 -12.72
CA LEU A 709 -7.84 42.87 -12.12
C LEU A 709 -7.02 44.17 -12.07
N GLY A 710 -5.70 44.04 -12.00
CA GLY A 710 -4.76 45.14 -11.87
C GLY A 710 -3.34 44.65 -11.74
N PHE A 711 -2.40 45.57 -11.53
CA PHE A 711 -0.99 45.26 -11.33
C PHE A 711 -0.30 46.28 -10.42
N THR A 712 0.91 45.96 -9.97
CA THR A 712 1.80 46.89 -9.26
C THR A 712 3.09 47.08 -10.05
N ASP A 713 3.70 48.25 -9.95
CA ASP A 713 5.06 48.49 -10.46
C ASP A 713 6.11 47.70 -9.64
N ARG A 714 7.23 47.36 -10.27
CA ARG A 714 8.38 46.73 -9.61
C ARG A 714 9.16 47.78 -8.81
N SER A 715 9.54 47.45 -7.57
CA SER A 715 10.10 48.38 -6.58
C SER A 715 11.32 49.20 -7.01
N HIS A 716 12.07 48.75 -8.02
CA HIS A 716 13.30 49.42 -8.53
C HIS A 716 13.31 49.61 -10.06
N ALA A 717 12.19 49.39 -10.74
CA ALA A 717 12.08 49.54 -12.20
C ALA A 717 10.71 50.08 -12.58
N ALA A 718 10.63 51.40 -12.80
CA ALA A 718 9.43 52.03 -13.32
C ALA A 718 9.12 51.48 -14.72
N ARG A 719 7.86 51.13 -14.99
CA ARG A 719 7.39 50.49 -16.24
C ARG A 719 7.68 48.99 -16.39
N GLU A 720 7.87 48.29 -15.28
CA GLU A 720 7.90 46.84 -15.24
C GLU A 720 6.88 46.32 -14.22
N VAL A 721 6.11 45.28 -14.58
CA VAL A 721 5.16 44.66 -13.66
C VAL A 721 5.90 43.95 -12.52
N GLY A 722 5.62 44.39 -11.29
CA GLY A 722 6.05 43.75 -10.05
C GLY A 722 5.12 42.61 -9.62
N SER A 723 3.81 42.79 -9.72
CA SER A 723 2.83 41.75 -9.46
C SER A 723 1.51 41.98 -10.23
N LEU A 724 0.79 40.90 -10.54
CA LEU A 724 -0.56 40.93 -11.10
C LEU A 724 -1.57 40.62 -9.99
N LEU A 725 -2.67 41.37 -9.98
CA LEU A 725 -3.86 41.12 -9.17
C LEU A 725 -4.81 40.26 -9.99
N LEU A 726 -5.28 39.17 -9.41
CA LEU A 726 -6.00 38.11 -10.10
C LEU A 726 -7.43 37.99 -9.60
N GLY A 727 -8.33 37.54 -10.46
CA GLY A 727 -9.72 37.28 -10.14
C GLY A 727 -10.37 36.19 -10.98
N TYR A 728 -11.60 35.83 -10.63
CA TYR A 728 -12.42 34.84 -11.35
C TYR A 728 -13.91 35.19 -11.22
N HIS A 729 -14.74 34.66 -12.10
CA HIS A 729 -16.20 34.82 -12.03
C HIS A 729 -16.88 33.68 -11.26
N GLU A 730 -17.84 34.01 -10.40
CA GLU A 730 -18.73 33.05 -9.72
C GLU A 730 -20.13 33.68 -9.60
N GLY A 731 -21.18 32.95 -10.01
CA GLY A 731 -22.55 33.48 -10.01
C GLY A 731 -22.74 34.78 -10.83
N GLY A 732 -21.92 35.00 -11.86
CA GLY A 732 -21.94 36.23 -12.68
C GLY A 732 -21.21 37.44 -12.06
N LYS A 733 -20.72 37.34 -10.83
CA LYS A 733 -19.92 38.36 -10.15
C LYS A 733 -18.42 38.07 -10.29
N LEU A 734 -17.60 39.12 -10.31
CA LEU A 734 -16.13 39.02 -10.38
C LEU A 734 -15.55 39.09 -8.96
N HIS A 735 -14.71 38.12 -8.62
CA HIS A 735 -14.11 37.96 -7.30
C HIS A 735 -12.58 38.04 -7.34
N SER A 736 -11.95 38.56 -6.29
CA SER A 736 -10.50 38.59 -6.10
C SER A 736 -9.92 37.24 -5.69
N ALA A 737 -8.91 36.77 -6.42
CA ALA A 737 -8.18 35.53 -6.17
C ALA A 737 -6.82 35.73 -5.47
N GLY A 738 -6.41 36.97 -5.20
CA GLY A 738 -5.08 37.31 -4.69
C GLY A 738 -4.14 37.82 -5.77
N SER A 739 -2.84 37.53 -5.66
CA SER A 739 -1.82 38.09 -6.55
C SER A 739 -0.71 37.11 -6.90
N VAL A 740 -0.10 37.29 -8.07
CA VAL A 740 1.10 36.58 -8.52
C VAL A 740 2.21 37.60 -8.81
N GLY A 741 3.45 37.31 -8.38
CA GLY A 741 4.60 38.21 -8.57
C GLY A 741 5.86 37.51 -9.08
N THR A 742 5.74 36.24 -9.46
CA THR A 742 6.84 35.38 -9.91
C THR A 742 6.42 34.64 -11.18
N GLY A 743 7.38 34.13 -11.96
CA GLY A 743 7.11 33.39 -13.20
C GLY A 743 7.34 34.17 -14.50
N TRP A 744 7.92 35.37 -14.43
CA TRP A 744 8.35 36.14 -15.60
C TRP A 744 9.71 36.82 -15.37
N ASP A 745 10.45 37.06 -16.45
CA ASP A 745 11.70 37.83 -16.47
C ASP A 745 11.43 39.33 -16.75
N ALA A 746 12.50 40.14 -16.80
CA ALA A 746 12.37 41.59 -17.00
C ALA A 746 11.86 41.98 -18.39
N ALA A 747 12.12 41.17 -19.42
CA ALA A 747 11.60 41.40 -20.76
C ALA A 747 10.08 41.19 -20.79
N THR A 748 9.62 40.07 -20.24
CA THR A 748 8.21 39.70 -20.13
C THR A 748 7.45 40.68 -19.22
N GLY A 749 8.06 41.09 -18.10
CA GLY A 749 7.49 42.09 -17.19
C GLY A 749 7.23 43.45 -17.85
N ARG A 750 8.11 43.90 -18.76
CA ARG A 750 7.91 45.11 -19.57
C ARG A 750 6.81 44.94 -20.62
N GLN A 751 6.75 43.79 -21.28
CA GLN A 751 5.67 43.50 -22.23
C GLN A 751 4.29 43.46 -21.57
N LEU A 752 4.19 42.82 -20.39
CA LEU A 752 2.97 42.83 -19.58
C LEU A 752 2.58 44.26 -19.21
N TYR A 753 3.54 45.09 -18.79
CA TYR A 753 3.29 46.49 -18.48
C TYR A 753 2.71 47.26 -19.67
N THR A 754 3.32 47.14 -20.86
CA THR A 754 2.83 47.83 -22.06
C THR A 754 1.41 47.41 -22.45
N LYS A 755 1.06 46.12 -22.29
CA LYS A 755 -0.29 45.62 -22.58
C LYS A 755 -1.31 46.09 -21.52
N LEU A 756 -0.94 46.06 -20.24
CA LEU A 756 -1.84 46.40 -19.13
C LEU A 756 -2.07 47.91 -18.97
N ALA A 757 -1.06 48.74 -19.26
CA ALA A 757 -1.20 50.20 -19.24
C ALA A 757 -2.29 50.69 -20.23
N LYS A 758 -2.49 49.99 -21.34
CA LYS A 758 -3.57 50.30 -22.32
C LYS A 758 -4.97 49.92 -21.82
N LEU A 759 -5.06 49.13 -20.75
CA LEU A 759 -6.31 48.66 -20.16
C LEU A 759 -6.62 49.37 -18.84
N GLU A 760 -5.83 50.36 -18.43
CA GLU A 760 -5.93 51.00 -17.12
C GLU A 760 -7.27 51.74 -16.94
N VAL A 761 -7.81 51.67 -15.73
CA VAL A 761 -9.08 52.32 -15.33
C VAL A 761 -8.91 52.98 -13.96
N ALA A 762 -9.69 54.03 -13.69
CA ALA A 762 -9.56 54.83 -12.46
C ALA A 762 -10.07 54.10 -11.20
N THR A 763 -10.97 53.14 -11.36
CA THR A 763 -11.65 52.47 -10.24
C THR A 763 -11.43 50.96 -10.27
N SER A 764 -11.41 50.34 -9.08
CA SER A 764 -11.27 48.88 -8.94
C SER A 764 -12.42 48.14 -9.64
N PRO A 765 -12.14 47.07 -10.40
CA PRO A 765 -13.16 46.24 -11.03
C PRO A 765 -13.90 45.31 -10.05
N VAL A 766 -13.49 45.29 -8.78
CA VAL A 766 -14.08 44.51 -7.68
C VAL A 766 -14.32 45.41 -6.45
N SER A 767 -15.15 44.97 -5.51
CA SER A 767 -15.50 45.76 -4.31
C SER A 767 -14.28 46.01 -3.41
N ALA A 768 -14.31 47.11 -2.64
CA ALA A 768 -13.19 47.52 -1.78
C ALA A 768 -12.79 46.46 -0.73
N ASP A 769 -13.74 45.64 -0.27
CA ASP A 769 -13.47 44.60 0.72
C ASP A 769 -12.69 43.41 0.16
N GLU A 770 -12.80 43.13 -1.14
CA GLU A 770 -12.12 41.99 -1.77
C GLU A 770 -10.63 42.24 -2.04
N VAL A 771 -10.23 43.51 -2.16
CA VAL A 771 -8.88 43.93 -2.55
C VAL A 771 -8.04 44.47 -1.39
N LYS A 772 -8.62 44.57 -0.18
CA LYS A 772 -7.88 44.86 1.04
C LYS A 772 -6.70 43.90 1.20
N PRO A 773 -5.46 44.41 1.34
CA PRO A 773 -4.28 43.59 1.61
C PRO A 773 -4.51 42.74 2.86
N GLY A 774 -4.48 41.42 2.74
CA GLY A 774 -4.59 40.51 3.89
C GLY A 774 -3.36 40.56 4.79
N ARG A 775 -3.43 39.95 5.99
CA ARG A 775 -2.36 39.92 7.01
C ARG A 775 -0.98 39.44 6.50
N TRP A 776 -0.94 38.72 5.37
CA TRP A 776 0.28 38.19 4.74
C TRP A 776 0.69 38.92 3.45
N SER A 777 0.00 40.00 3.07
CA SER A 777 0.34 40.79 1.88
C SER A 777 1.48 41.76 2.18
N ARG A 778 2.56 41.71 1.39
CA ARG A 778 3.66 42.70 1.43
C ARG A 778 3.37 43.96 0.59
N ARG A 779 2.18 44.06 -0.02
CA ARG A 779 1.79 45.20 -0.86
C ARG A 779 1.38 46.40 -0.01
N LYS A 780 1.88 47.59 -0.34
CA LYS A 780 1.45 48.85 0.26
C LYS A 780 0.05 49.20 -0.27
N ALA A 781 -0.91 49.45 0.62
CA ALA A 781 -2.25 49.85 0.21
C ALA A 781 -2.17 51.15 -0.63
N GLY A 782 -2.81 51.17 -1.81
CA GLY A 782 -2.79 52.29 -2.75
C GLY A 782 -1.69 52.24 -3.80
N SER A 783 -0.95 51.13 -3.90
CA SER A 783 0.05 50.89 -4.97
C SER A 783 -0.51 50.16 -6.19
N GLU A 784 -1.80 49.83 -6.16
CA GLU A 784 -2.50 49.10 -7.21
C GLU A 784 -2.89 50.00 -8.39
N ARG A 785 -2.63 49.51 -9.60
CA ARG A 785 -3.10 50.09 -10.87
C ARG A 785 -4.17 49.18 -11.45
N TRP A 786 -5.40 49.67 -11.51
CA TRP A 786 -6.56 48.88 -11.91
C TRP A 786 -6.66 48.78 -13.43
N VAL A 787 -7.08 47.62 -13.93
CA VAL A 787 -7.29 47.43 -15.37
C VAL A 787 -8.69 46.91 -15.66
N LYS A 788 -9.19 47.18 -16.87
CA LYS A 788 -10.39 46.58 -17.41
C LYS A 788 -10.21 45.05 -17.42
N PRO A 789 -11.06 44.26 -16.72
CA PRO A 789 -10.87 42.83 -16.48
C PRO A 789 -11.18 42.00 -17.72
N SER A 790 -10.29 42.09 -18.71
CA SER A 790 -10.43 41.51 -20.05
C SER A 790 -9.25 40.61 -20.42
N MET A 791 -8.09 40.80 -19.80
CA MET A 791 -6.92 39.95 -19.98
C MET A 791 -7.03 38.71 -19.08
N VAL A 792 -6.79 37.53 -19.65
CA VAL A 792 -6.74 36.25 -18.94
C VAL A 792 -5.29 35.77 -18.89
N VAL A 793 -4.87 35.29 -17.73
CA VAL A 793 -3.55 34.71 -17.51
C VAL A 793 -3.68 33.34 -16.90
N GLU A 794 -2.68 32.50 -17.11
CA GLU A 794 -2.60 31.18 -16.50
C GLU A 794 -1.58 31.17 -15.36
N VAL A 795 -1.96 30.54 -14.24
CA VAL A 795 -1.20 30.57 -13.00
C VAL A 795 -1.17 29.18 -12.37
N ALA A 796 0.02 28.72 -11.99
CA ALA A 796 0.21 27.57 -11.13
C ALA A 796 0.32 28.05 -9.67
N PHE A 797 -0.32 27.38 -8.73
CA PHE A 797 -0.34 27.77 -7.33
C PHE A 797 -0.40 26.55 -6.41
N GLY A 798 0.00 26.74 -5.16
CA GLY A 798 0.13 25.68 -4.16
C GLY A 798 -1.21 25.24 -3.57
N ASP A 799 -2.09 26.20 -3.23
CA ASP A 799 -3.40 25.90 -2.64
C ASP A 799 -4.35 27.11 -2.71
N TRP A 800 -5.65 26.85 -2.54
CA TRP A 800 -6.66 27.86 -2.22
C TRP A 800 -6.78 28.03 -0.70
N THR A 801 -6.77 29.26 -0.21
CA THR A 801 -7.06 29.55 1.19
C THR A 801 -8.54 29.38 1.51
N PRO A 802 -8.91 29.24 2.81
CA PRO A 802 -10.31 29.34 3.24
C PRO A 802 -11.01 30.61 2.72
N ASP A 803 -10.28 31.73 2.64
CA ASP A 803 -10.77 33.00 2.09
C ASP A 803 -10.80 33.04 0.53
N LEU A 804 -10.70 31.90 -0.14
CA LEU A 804 -10.73 31.75 -1.59
C LEU A 804 -9.67 32.56 -2.36
N ARG A 805 -8.45 32.66 -1.79
CA ARG A 805 -7.27 33.28 -2.43
C ARG A 805 -6.21 32.22 -2.73
N ILE A 806 -5.40 32.43 -3.75
CA ILE A 806 -4.32 31.49 -4.10
C ILE A 806 -3.03 31.77 -3.33
N ARG A 807 -2.26 30.71 -2.98
CA ARG A 807 -0.93 30.80 -2.35
C ARG A 807 0.16 30.17 -3.21
N HIS A 808 1.39 30.68 -3.09
CA HIS A 808 2.55 30.22 -3.87
C HIS A 808 2.31 30.26 -5.39
N ALA A 809 1.69 31.36 -5.85
CA ALA A 809 1.35 31.54 -7.24
C ALA A 809 2.58 31.85 -8.10
N VAL A 810 2.64 31.25 -9.29
CA VAL A 810 3.66 31.42 -10.33
C VAL A 810 2.95 31.58 -11.68
N PHE A 811 3.27 32.66 -12.39
CA PHE A 811 2.71 32.96 -13.70
C PHE A 811 3.22 31.99 -14.76
N ARG A 812 2.34 31.61 -15.68
CA ARG A 812 2.64 30.66 -16.76
C ARG A 812 2.46 31.23 -18.17
N GLY A 813 1.67 32.28 -18.35
CA GLY A 813 1.46 32.88 -19.68
C GLY A 813 0.13 33.62 -19.80
N ILE A 814 -0.06 34.30 -20.93
CA ILE A 814 -1.32 34.99 -21.27
C ILE A 814 -2.24 34.02 -22.03
N ARG A 815 -3.56 34.07 -21.81
CA ARG A 815 -4.54 33.26 -22.55
C ARG A 815 -5.40 34.15 -23.43
N THR A 816 -5.12 34.15 -24.73
CA THR A 816 -5.88 34.90 -25.75
C THR A 816 -7.03 34.08 -26.37
N ASP A 817 -7.07 32.78 -26.09
CA ASP A 817 -8.05 31.82 -26.59
C ASP A 817 -9.33 31.75 -25.75
N LYS A 818 -9.37 32.41 -24.58
CA LYS A 818 -10.52 32.38 -23.66
C LYS A 818 -11.02 33.79 -23.34
N PRO A 819 -12.34 34.05 -23.40
CA PRO A 819 -12.89 35.31 -22.93
C PRO A 819 -12.89 35.37 -21.40
N ALA A 820 -12.58 36.52 -20.80
CA ALA A 820 -12.51 36.71 -19.35
C ALA A 820 -13.78 36.26 -18.60
N ARG A 821 -14.96 36.51 -19.16
CA ARG A 821 -16.26 36.09 -18.60
C ARG A 821 -16.42 34.57 -18.40
N ALA A 822 -15.62 33.76 -19.08
CA ALA A 822 -15.68 32.29 -19.00
C ALA A 822 -14.74 31.71 -17.92
N ILE A 823 -13.99 32.57 -17.24
CA ILE A 823 -13.00 32.15 -16.24
C ILE A 823 -13.69 32.07 -14.89
N VAL A 824 -13.95 30.85 -14.43
CA VAL A 824 -14.59 30.53 -13.15
C VAL A 824 -13.65 29.69 -12.28
N ARG A 825 -13.88 29.65 -10.97
CA ARG A 825 -13.12 28.77 -10.07
C ARG A 825 -13.43 27.29 -10.37
N GLU A 826 -12.42 26.52 -10.74
CA GLU A 826 -12.55 25.08 -10.95
C GLU A 826 -12.65 24.38 -9.59
N GLN A 827 -13.73 23.64 -9.35
CA GLN A 827 -13.86 22.73 -8.21
C GLN A 827 -13.85 21.29 -8.72
N PRO A 828 -13.11 20.36 -8.07
CA PRO A 828 -13.23 18.94 -8.37
C PRO A 828 -14.67 18.49 -8.13
N GLN A 829 -15.33 17.91 -9.14
CA GLN A 829 -16.62 17.27 -8.92
C GLN A 829 -16.40 15.92 -8.22
N ALA A 830 -17.25 15.63 -7.24
CA ALA A 830 -17.33 14.30 -6.65
C ALA A 830 -17.83 13.31 -7.72
N PRO A 831 -17.32 12.06 -7.77
CA PRO A 831 -17.76 11.09 -8.75
C PRO A 831 -19.26 10.82 -8.59
N LEU A 832 -20.04 11.14 -9.61
CA LEU A 832 -21.46 10.81 -9.66
C LEU A 832 -21.63 9.31 -9.90
N GLN A 833 -22.52 8.70 -9.12
CA GLN A 833 -22.96 7.32 -9.35
C GLN A 833 -23.66 7.23 -10.71
N PRO A 834 -23.48 6.13 -11.47
CA PRO A 834 -24.13 6.00 -12.76
C PRO A 834 -25.65 6.15 -12.61
N PRO A 835 -26.32 6.83 -13.56
CA PRO A 835 -27.75 7.08 -13.48
C PRO A 835 -28.50 5.74 -13.46
N GLN A 836 -29.36 5.57 -12.45
CA GLN A 836 -30.33 4.48 -12.40
C GLN A 836 -31.27 4.63 -13.60
N GLY A 837 -30.99 3.86 -14.66
CA GLY A 837 -31.89 3.72 -15.79
C GLY A 837 -33.21 3.17 -15.27
N ARG A 838 -34.30 3.90 -15.54
CA ARG A 838 -35.67 3.40 -15.41
C ARG A 838 -35.79 2.15 -16.28
N GLN A 839 -35.70 0.98 -15.67
CA GLN A 839 -36.11 -0.26 -16.32
C GLN A 839 -37.60 -0.42 -16.06
N GLN A 840 -38.35 -0.27 -17.16
CA GLN A 840 -39.72 -0.73 -17.29
C GLN A 840 -39.76 -2.22 -16.95
N GLU A 841 -40.67 -2.57 -16.04
CA GLU A 841 -40.96 -3.95 -15.65
C GLU A 841 -41.36 -4.77 -16.88
N ALA A 842 -40.60 -5.84 -17.14
CA ALA A 842 -41.07 -6.98 -17.92
C ALA A 842 -41.12 -8.20 -16.98
N PRO A 843 -42.24 -8.94 -16.92
CA PRO A 843 -42.41 -10.02 -15.98
C PRO A 843 -41.61 -11.25 -16.42
N MET A 844 -40.79 -11.80 -15.53
CA MET A 844 -40.19 -13.14 -15.70
C MET A 844 -40.85 -14.17 -14.78
N PRO A 845 -40.90 -15.45 -15.20
CA PRO A 845 -41.75 -16.47 -14.62
C PRO A 845 -41.16 -17.10 -13.36
N GLN A 846 -42.06 -17.60 -12.51
CA GLN A 846 -41.76 -18.29 -11.25
C GLN A 846 -41.21 -19.70 -11.44
N LYS A 847 -40.49 -20.13 -10.37
CA LYS A 847 -40.01 -21.49 -9.98
C LYS A 847 -38.54 -21.74 -10.35
N THR A 848 -37.65 -22.18 -9.46
CA THR A 848 -37.80 -23.04 -8.28
C THR A 848 -36.78 -22.69 -7.19
N ALA A 849 -37.20 -22.84 -5.93
CA ALA A 849 -36.45 -22.58 -4.72
C ALA A 849 -35.38 -23.64 -4.43
N LEU A 850 -34.16 -23.20 -4.05
CA LEU A 850 -33.32 -23.74 -2.97
C LEU A 850 -31.90 -23.13 -3.06
N ARG A 851 -31.68 -21.96 -2.43
CA ARG A 851 -30.37 -21.57 -1.86
C ARG A 851 -30.52 -20.38 -0.90
N ARG A 852 -29.86 -20.51 0.26
CA ARG A 852 -30.09 -19.81 1.54
C ARG A 852 -29.89 -18.29 1.47
N LYS A 853 -30.78 -17.58 2.16
CA LYS A 853 -30.80 -16.14 2.47
C LYS A 853 -29.62 -15.73 3.36
N ALA A 854 -28.76 -14.86 2.87
CA ALA A 854 -28.11 -13.81 3.66
C ALA A 854 -28.60 -12.48 3.09
N GLY A 855 -29.22 -11.63 3.93
CA GLY A 855 -29.66 -10.30 3.52
C GLY A 855 -28.44 -9.46 3.13
N THR A 856 -28.46 -8.86 1.94
CA THR A 856 -27.40 -7.98 1.44
C THR A 856 -27.35 -6.69 2.25
N VAL A 857 -26.72 -6.73 3.44
CA VAL A 857 -26.39 -5.54 4.22
C VAL A 857 -25.35 -4.76 3.42
N LYS A 858 -25.72 -3.56 2.94
CA LYS A 858 -24.80 -2.70 2.19
C LYS A 858 -23.66 -2.24 3.10
N ILE A 859 -22.43 -2.58 2.74
CA ILE A 859 -21.23 -2.15 3.46
C ILE A 859 -20.80 -0.77 2.94
N THR A 860 -20.55 0.18 3.85
CA THR A 860 -20.10 1.54 3.50
C THR A 860 -18.69 1.77 4.00
N HIS A 861 -17.87 2.51 3.24
CA HIS A 861 -16.44 2.72 3.53
C HIS A 861 -15.68 1.40 3.83
N PRO A 862 -15.82 0.37 2.98
CA PRO A 862 -15.16 -0.94 3.19
C PRO A 862 -13.64 -0.83 3.34
N GLU A 863 -13.01 0.13 2.66
CA GLU A 863 -11.58 0.43 2.66
C GLU A 863 -11.06 1.06 3.95
N ARG A 864 -11.96 1.53 4.82
CA ARG A 864 -11.61 2.24 6.05
C ARG A 864 -10.79 1.34 6.97
N VAL A 865 -9.59 1.79 7.33
CA VAL A 865 -8.71 1.08 8.27
C VAL A 865 -9.33 1.12 9.68
N VAL A 866 -9.55 -0.06 10.27
CA VAL A 866 -10.04 -0.24 11.63
C VAL A 866 -8.86 -0.40 12.60
N ASP A 867 -7.82 -1.14 12.20
CA ASP A 867 -6.57 -1.28 12.95
C ASP A 867 -5.38 -0.78 12.14
N PRO A 868 -4.85 0.42 12.45
CA PRO A 868 -3.68 0.98 11.77
C PRO A 868 -2.40 0.14 11.90
N SER A 869 -2.27 -0.70 12.95
CA SER A 869 -1.04 -1.48 13.18
C SER A 869 -0.88 -2.65 12.20
N THR A 870 -2.00 -3.22 11.76
CA THR A 870 -2.03 -4.33 10.79
C THR A 870 -2.54 -3.93 9.42
N GLY A 871 -3.16 -2.74 9.31
CA GLY A 871 -3.85 -2.29 8.11
C GLY A 871 -5.21 -2.96 7.92
N LEU A 872 -5.73 -3.71 8.90
CA LEU A 872 -7.05 -4.37 8.81
C LEU A 872 -8.14 -3.32 8.61
N ARG A 873 -8.96 -3.55 7.59
CA ARG A 873 -10.03 -2.64 7.17
C ARG A 873 -11.38 -3.13 7.66
N LYS A 874 -12.37 -2.26 7.54
CA LYS A 874 -13.76 -2.54 7.90
C LYS A 874 -14.29 -3.77 7.15
N ILE A 875 -13.98 -3.90 5.86
CA ILE A 875 -14.42 -5.05 5.08
C ILE A 875 -13.85 -6.37 5.59
N ASP A 876 -12.60 -6.36 6.07
CA ASP A 876 -11.94 -7.57 6.58
C ASP A 876 -12.62 -8.04 7.89
N LEU A 877 -13.04 -7.09 8.74
CA LEU A 877 -13.84 -7.37 9.95
C LEU A 877 -15.23 -7.91 9.63
N VAL A 878 -15.90 -7.34 8.63
CA VAL A 878 -17.22 -7.80 8.17
C VAL A 878 -17.14 -9.23 7.64
N HIS A 879 -16.21 -9.50 6.71
CA HIS A 879 -16.02 -10.83 6.14
C HIS A 879 -15.65 -11.86 7.21
N TYR A 880 -14.84 -11.48 8.21
CA TYR A 880 -14.55 -12.35 9.33
C TYR A 880 -15.84 -12.76 10.05
N TYR A 881 -16.65 -11.81 10.51
CA TYR A 881 -17.88 -12.11 11.25
C TYR A 881 -18.91 -12.87 10.42
N GLU A 882 -19.02 -12.58 9.12
CA GLU A 882 -19.84 -13.38 8.21
C GLU A 882 -19.34 -14.83 8.14
N SER A 883 -18.03 -15.03 7.98
CA SER A 883 -17.42 -16.35 7.81
C SER A 883 -17.48 -17.25 9.06
N ILE A 884 -17.63 -16.66 10.26
CA ILE A 884 -17.71 -17.41 11.53
C ILE A 884 -19.11 -17.39 12.17
N ALA A 885 -20.11 -16.83 11.49
CA ALA A 885 -21.44 -16.63 12.08
C ALA A 885 -22.05 -17.92 12.62
N ASP A 886 -21.95 -19.04 11.90
CA ASP A 886 -22.49 -20.34 12.33
C ASP A 886 -21.84 -20.86 13.63
N ARG A 887 -20.57 -20.53 13.88
CA ARG A 887 -19.85 -20.91 15.12
C ARG A 887 -20.08 -19.92 16.26
N MET A 888 -20.23 -18.63 15.97
CA MET A 888 -20.41 -17.59 17.00
C MET A 888 -21.85 -17.43 17.47
N LEU A 889 -22.83 -17.60 16.58
CA LEU A 889 -24.25 -17.42 16.92
C LEU A 889 -24.74 -18.29 18.08
N PRO A 890 -24.34 -19.57 18.24
CA PRO A 890 -24.69 -20.35 19.43
C PRO A 890 -24.30 -19.69 20.76
N HIS A 891 -23.24 -18.89 20.79
CA HIS A 891 -22.77 -18.17 21.98
C HIS A 891 -23.46 -16.81 22.18
N LEU A 892 -24.01 -16.20 21.13
CA LEU A 892 -24.72 -14.91 21.18
C LEU A 892 -26.23 -15.06 21.32
N LYS A 893 -26.80 -16.06 20.65
CA LYS A 893 -28.25 -16.27 20.56
C LYS A 893 -28.82 -16.48 21.97
N ASN A 894 -29.93 -15.82 22.24
CA ASN A 894 -30.65 -15.85 23.51
C ASN A 894 -29.88 -15.25 24.70
N ARG A 895 -28.80 -14.47 24.49
CA ARG A 895 -28.12 -13.74 25.56
C ARG A 895 -28.20 -12.24 25.30
N PRO A 896 -28.37 -11.42 26.36
CA PRO A 896 -28.10 -10.00 26.27
C PRO A 896 -26.63 -9.77 25.88
N ALA A 897 -26.41 -8.83 24.97
CA ALA A 897 -25.10 -8.48 24.45
C ALA A 897 -24.80 -6.98 24.61
N SER A 898 -23.56 -6.67 24.94
CA SER A 898 -23.01 -5.31 24.86
C SER A 898 -22.02 -5.24 23.69
N LEU A 899 -22.05 -4.12 22.97
CA LEU A 899 -21.30 -3.94 21.73
C LEU A 899 -20.20 -2.90 21.96
N VAL A 900 -18.97 -3.20 21.54
CA VAL A 900 -17.88 -2.22 21.53
C VAL A 900 -17.67 -1.73 20.11
N ARG A 901 -17.96 -0.46 19.88
CA ARG A 901 -17.83 0.19 18.57
C ARG A 901 -16.55 1.00 18.49
N ALA A 902 -15.91 0.95 17.31
CA ALA A 902 -14.72 1.72 16.98
C ALA A 902 -14.96 2.60 15.72
N PRO A 903 -15.78 3.66 15.80
CA PRO A 903 -16.20 4.45 14.63
C PRO A 903 -15.07 5.17 13.90
N THR A 904 -13.93 5.42 14.57
CA THR A 904 -12.72 6.02 13.99
C THR A 904 -11.52 5.06 13.98
N GLY A 905 -11.77 3.77 14.20
CA GLY A 905 -10.74 2.74 14.36
C GLY A 905 -10.39 2.49 15.83
N ILE A 906 -9.66 1.42 16.12
CA ILE A 906 -9.40 0.95 17.48
C ILE A 906 -8.48 1.85 18.29
N THR A 907 -7.73 2.75 17.64
CA THR A 907 -6.89 3.77 18.27
C THR A 907 -7.67 5.03 18.64
N GLY A 908 -8.91 5.16 18.14
CA GLY A 908 -9.81 6.26 18.45
C GLY A 908 -10.67 5.97 19.67
N GLN A 909 -11.72 6.77 19.85
CA GLN A 909 -12.68 6.57 20.93
C GLN A 909 -13.47 5.27 20.71
N LEU A 910 -13.50 4.43 21.74
CA LEU A 910 -14.33 3.23 21.78
C LEU A 910 -15.65 3.54 22.49
N PHE A 911 -16.75 3.09 21.91
CA PHE A 911 -18.09 3.27 22.48
C PHE A 911 -18.59 1.92 22.99
N PHE A 912 -18.76 1.81 24.30
CA PHE A 912 -19.37 0.64 24.93
C PHE A 912 -20.88 0.83 24.96
N GLN A 913 -21.57 0.22 24.00
CA GLN A 913 -23.00 0.38 23.79
C GLN A 913 -23.78 -0.77 24.42
N LYS A 914 -24.57 -0.47 25.46
CA LYS A 914 -25.50 -1.40 26.10
C LYS A 914 -26.95 -1.29 25.59
N HIS A 915 -27.27 -0.19 24.89
CA HIS A 915 -28.62 0.23 24.53
C HIS A 915 -28.69 0.69 23.06
N PRO A 916 -29.86 0.68 22.41
CA PRO A 916 -29.98 1.03 20.99
C PRO A 916 -29.90 2.55 20.71
N ASP A 917 -28.77 3.01 20.15
CA ASP A 917 -28.58 4.43 19.76
C ASP A 917 -28.75 4.68 18.25
N SER A 918 -28.84 3.62 17.44
CA SER A 918 -28.96 3.70 15.97
C SER A 918 -29.61 2.44 15.41
N LYS A 919 -30.39 2.56 14.32
CA LYS A 919 -31.00 1.39 13.67
C LYS A 919 -29.92 0.50 13.07
N MET A 920 -29.71 -0.68 13.65
CA MET A 920 -28.90 -1.76 13.09
C MET A 920 -29.85 -2.89 12.67
N PRO A 921 -30.10 -3.12 11.36
CA PRO A 921 -30.92 -4.23 10.90
C PRO A 921 -30.55 -5.55 11.58
N GLY A 922 -31.55 -6.31 12.03
CA GLY A 922 -31.38 -7.58 12.74
C GLY A 922 -31.02 -7.50 14.23
N VAL A 923 -30.42 -6.40 14.73
CA VAL A 923 -30.14 -6.25 16.17
C VAL A 923 -31.43 -5.86 16.90
N LYS A 924 -31.83 -6.64 17.90
CA LYS A 924 -33.09 -6.42 18.65
C LYS A 924 -32.83 -5.72 19.98
N ALA A 925 -33.63 -4.72 20.28
CA ALA A 925 -33.83 -4.25 21.64
C ALA A 925 -34.72 -5.24 22.39
N LEU A 926 -34.33 -5.59 23.62
CA LEU A 926 -35.07 -6.49 24.50
C LEU A 926 -36.08 -5.71 25.35
N ASP A 927 -37.00 -6.42 25.99
CA ASP A 927 -37.98 -5.84 26.91
C ASP A 927 -37.25 -5.09 28.05
N PRO A 928 -37.52 -3.77 28.26
CA PRO A 928 -36.95 -3.02 29.38
C PRO A 928 -37.25 -3.62 30.76
N ALA A 929 -38.35 -4.38 30.92
CA ALA A 929 -38.68 -5.05 32.18
C ALA A 929 -37.64 -6.09 32.62
N LEU A 930 -36.80 -6.56 31.70
CA LEU A 930 -35.70 -7.48 32.00
C LEU A 930 -34.58 -6.82 32.83
N TRP A 931 -34.50 -5.49 32.85
CA TRP A 931 -33.59 -4.77 33.73
C TRP A 931 -34.22 -3.43 34.14
N PRO A 932 -35.07 -3.43 35.19
CA PRO A 932 -35.76 -2.23 35.66
C PRO A 932 -34.80 -1.08 35.93
N ASP A 933 -35.26 0.15 35.69
CA ASP A 933 -34.48 1.39 35.84
C ASP A 933 -33.29 1.54 34.87
N HIS A 934 -33.19 0.68 33.87
CA HIS A 934 -32.20 0.74 32.80
C HIS A 934 -32.86 0.75 31.40
N ALA A 935 -32.14 1.27 30.40
CA ALA A 935 -32.61 1.21 29.03
C ALA A 935 -32.56 -0.23 28.48
N ALA A 936 -33.34 -0.48 27.42
CA ALA A 936 -33.45 -1.81 26.79
C ALA A 936 -32.08 -2.41 26.45
N LEU A 937 -31.88 -3.68 26.84
CA LEU A 937 -30.71 -4.46 26.47
C LEU A 937 -30.73 -4.84 24.97
N LEU A 938 -29.58 -5.26 24.42
CA LEU A 938 -29.47 -5.65 23.01
C LEU A 938 -29.31 -7.17 22.85
N ALA A 939 -29.81 -7.72 21.74
CA ALA A 939 -29.60 -9.11 21.33
C ALA A 939 -29.23 -9.24 19.85
N VAL A 940 -28.17 -9.99 19.59
CA VAL A 940 -27.64 -10.32 18.25
C VAL A 940 -27.90 -11.80 17.99
N HIS A 941 -28.90 -12.11 17.14
CA HIS A 941 -29.46 -13.46 17.02
C HIS A 941 -29.50 -14.02 15.59
N SER A 942 -28.94 -13.30 14.62
CA SER A 942 -28.89 -13.70 13.22
C SER A 942 -27.60 -13.25 12.55
N VAL A 943 -27.27 -13.86 11.40
CA VAL A 943 -26.13 -13.45 10.55
C VAL A 943 -26.29 -11.99 10.12
N GLU A 944 -27.49 -11.60 9.72
CA GLU A 944 -27.81 -10.21 9.36
C GLU A 944 -27.49 -9.24 10.50
N ALA A 945 -27.89 -9.56 11.74
CA ALA A 945 -27.60 -8.74 12.91
C ALA A 945 -26.10 -8.59 13.17
N LEU A 946 -25.34 -9.68 12.99
CA LEU A 946 -23.89 -9.72 13.20
C LEU A 946 -23.15 -8.88 12.15
N VAL A 947 -23.49 -9.05 10.88
CA VAL A 947 -22.92 -8.29 9.75
C VAL A 947 -23.30 -6.81 9.84
N SER A 948 -24.56 -6.51 10.18
CA SER A 948 -25.06 -5.15 10.41
C SER A 948 -24.34 -4.44 11.55
N ALA A 949 -24.09 -5.14 12.66
CA ALA A 949 -23.29 -4.62 13.77
C ALA A 949 -21.84 -4.31 13.33
N ALA A 950 -21.18 -5.21 12.59
CA ALA A 950 -19.84 -4.98 12.05
C ALA A 950 -19.81 -3.80 11.07
N GLN A 951 -20.82 -3.67 10.20
CA GLN A 951 -21.04 -2.51 9.32
C GLN A 951 -21.18 -1.20 10.11
N MET A 952 -21.72 -1.25 11.33
CA MET A 952 -21.81 -0.10 12.24
C MET A 952 -20.56 0.05 13.14
N ASN A 953 -19.45 -0.56 12.72
CA ASN A 953 -18.13 -0.53 13.34
C ASN A 953 -18.06 -1.22 14.71
N VAL A 954 -18.95 -2.18 14.99
CA VAL A 954 -18.82 -3.05 16.17
C VAL A 954 -17.64 -3.98 15.97
N VAL A 955 -16.67 -3.91 16.89
CA VAL A 955 -15.48 -4.78 16.92
C VAL A 955 -15.64 -5.90 17.93
N GLU A 956 -16.18 -5.61 19.13
CA GLU A 956 -16.34 -6.64 20.17
C GLU A 956 -17.81 -6.88 20.52
N PHE A 957 -18.15 -8.16 20.75
CA PHE A 957 -19.43 -8.61 21.29
C PHE A 957 -19.20 -9.21 22.66
N HIS A 958 -19.84 -8.65 23.69
CA HIS A 958 -19.74 -9.11 25.07
C HIS A 958 -21.09 -9.66 25.51
N THR A 959 -21.12 -10.80 26.18
CA THR A 959 -22.37 -11.48 26.58
C THR A 959 -22.49 -11.55 28.09
N TRP A 960 -23.73 -11.48 28.56
CA TRP A 960 -24.09 -11.80 29.94
C TRP A 960 -23.89 -13.30 30.22
N ASN A 961 -23.77 -13.65 31.50
CA ASN A 961 -23.64 -15.05 31.95
C ASN A 961 -24.99 -15.77 32.12
N SER A 962 -26.10 -15.09 31.88
CA SER A 962 -27.44 -15.67 31.80
C SER A 962 -28.00 -15.62 30.37
N LYS A 963 -29.10 -16.36 30.15
CA LYS A 963 -29.92 -16.26 28.95
C LYS A 963 -31.13 -15.38 29.24
N ILE A 964 -31.69 -14.75 28.21
CA ILE A 964 -32.85 -13.85 28.30
C ILE A 964 -34.02 -14.52 29.05
N ALA A 965 -34.28 -15.81 28.79
CA ALA A 965 -35.39 -16.54 29.40
C ALA A 965 -35.27 -16.74 30.92
N ARG A 966 -34.05 -16.63 31.48
CA ARG A 966 -33.76 -16.73 32.91
C ARG A 966 -32.70 -15.69 33.26
N ILE A 967 -33.04 -14.42 33.06
CA ILE A 967 -32.03 -13.35 33.03
C ILE A 967 -31.30 -13.18 34.36
N ASP A 968 -31.93 -13.49 35.49
CA ASP A 968 -31.33 -13.37 36.83
C ASP A 968 -30.64 -14.66 37.33
N GLN A 969 -30.67 -15.75 36.55
CA GLN A 969 -30.07 -17.03 36.90
C GLN A 969 -28.96 -17.38 35.90
N PRO A 970 -27.68 -17.16 36.24
CA PRO A 970 -26.57 -17.48 35.35
C PRO A 970 -26.53 -18.96 34.97
N ASP A 971 -26.24 -19.26 33.70
CA ASP A 971 -26.01 -20.62 33.19
C ASP A 971 -24.53 -20.89 32.92
N ARG A 972 -23.64 -19.98 33.32
CA ARG A 972 -22.18 -20.18 33.30
C ARG A 972 -21.45 -19.30 34.32
N ILE A 973 -20.25 -19.74 34.68
CA ILE A 973 -19.22 -18.98 35.38
C ILE A 973 -18.07 -18.73 34.40
N VAL A 974 -17.47 -17.55 34.48
CA VAL A 974 -16.24 -17.19 33.76
C VAL A 974 -15.18 -16.78 34.78
N LEU A 975 -14.01 -17.41 34.69
CA LEU A 975 -12.80 -17.02 35.40
C LEU A 975 -11.84 -16.42 34.37
N ASP A 976 -11.58 -15.11 34.46
CA ASP A 976 -10.71 -14.37 33.54
C ASP A 976 -9.30 -14.28 34.13
N LEU A 977 -8.37 -15.06 33.58
CA LEU A 977 -6.99 -15.14 34.05
C LEU A 977 -6.18 -14.01 33.40
N ASP A 978 -6.07 -12.91 34.14
CA ASP A 978 -5.37 -11.71 33.69
C ASP A 978 -3.94 -11.67 34.27
N PRO A 979 -2.89 -11.72 33.42
CA PRO A 979 -1.50 -11.69 33.88
C PRO A 979 -1.13 -10.31 34.41
N GLY A 980 -0.49 -10.28 35.60
CA GLY A 980 0.16 -9.09 36.13
C GLY A 980 1.49 -8.79 35.45
N GLU A 981 2.09 -7.65 35.80
CA GLU A 981 3.42 -7.28 35.32
C GLU A 981 4.45 -8.33 35.75
N GLY A 982 5.29 -8.81 34.82
CA GLY A 982 6.30 -9.84 35.08
C GLY A 982 5.82 -11.29 34.96
N VAL A 983 4.54 -11.55 34.69
CA VAL A 983 4.04 -12.90 34.40
C VAL A 983 4.37 -13.30 32.97
N THR A 984 5.07 -14.44 32.80
CA THR A 984 5.39 -15.01 31.49
C THR A 984 4.24 -15.86 30.95
N TRP A 985 4.24 -16.15 29.65
CA TRP A 985 3.20 -16.98 29.03
C TRP A 985 3.16 -18.42 29.60
N PRO A 986 4.30 -19.13 29.80
CA PRO A 986 4.30 -20.42 30.49
C PRO A 986 3.69 -20.39 31.89
N MET A 987 3.92 -19.32 32.66
CA MET A 987 3.28 -19.15 33.97
C MET A 987 1.75 -19.00 33.86
N LEU A 988 1.25 -18.37 32.80
CA LEU A 988 -0.18 -18.26 32.55
C LEU A 988 -0.80 -19.60 32.11
N GLN A 989 -0.08 -20.39 31.32
CA GLN A 989 -0.49 -21.75 30.95
C GLN A 989 -0.56 -22.65 32.20
N GLU A 990 0.49 -22.62 33.04
CA GLU A 990 0.52 -23.31 34.33
C GLU A 990 -0.68 -22.92 35.21
N ALA A 991 -0.97 -21.62 35.31
CA ALA A 991 -2.09 -21.13 36.10
C ALA A 991 -3.47 -21.55 35.59
N ALA A 992 -3.65 -21.65 34.26
CA ALA A 992 -4.87 -22.17 33.67
C ALA A 992 -5.06 -23.66 34.00
N GLU A 993 -3.99 -24.46 33.94
CA GLU A 993 -4.04 -25.87 34.30
C GLU A 993 -4.34 -26.05 35.80
N LEU A 994 -3.71 -25.27 36.68
CA LEU A 994 -4.01 -25.29 38.12
C LEU A 994 -5.48 -24.90 38.41
N THR A 995 -6.03 -23.94 37.65
CA THR A 995 -7.44 -23.56 37.76
C THR A 995 -8.36 -24.71 37.32
N ARG A 996 -8.00 -25.42 36.24
CA ARG A 996 -8.72 -26.60 35.75
C ARG A 996 -8.75 -27.71 36.79
N VAL A 997 -7.60 -28.03 37.38
CA VAL A 997 -7.47 -29.05 38.43
C VAL A 997 -8.32 -28.68 39.63
N MET A 998 -8.24 -27.43 40.11
CA MET A 998 -9.09 -26.95 41.21
C MET A 998 -10.60 -27.13 40.91
N LEU A 999 -11.03 -26.80 39.70
CA LEU A 999 -12.44 -26.96 39.30
C LEU A 999 -12.83 -28.44 39.22
N ALA A 1000 -11.95 -29.31 38.72
CA ALA A 1000 -12.18 -30.74 38.65
C ALA A 1000 -12.34 -31.37 40.05
N GLU A 1001 -11.52 -30.96 41.02
CA GLU A 1001 -11.66 -31.37 42.44
C GLU A 1001 -13.00 -30.94 43.05
N LEU A 1002 -13.56 -29.80 42.59
CA LEU A 1002 -14.91 -29.35 42.98
C LEU A 1002 -16.02 -30.06 42.19
N GLY A 1003 -15.70 -31.04 41.35
CA GLY A 1003 -16.65 -31.77 40.51
C GLY A 1003 -17.16 -30.98 39.30
N LEU A 1004 -16.46 -29.91 38.89
CA LEU A 1004 -16.86 -29.02 37.83
C LEU A 1004 -15.97 -29.18 36.59
N GLU A 1005 -16.59 -29.57 35.48
CA GLU A 1005 -15.92 -29.57 34.18
C GLU A 1005 -15.84 -28.15 33.63
N SER A 1006 -14.74 -27.82 32.94
CA SER A 1006 -14.47 -26.48 32.45
C SER A 1006 -13.94 -26.49 31.02
N TRP A 1007 -14.14 -25.38 30.31
CA TRP A 1007 -13.74 -25.17 28.93
C TRP A 1007 -12.85 -23.93 28.80
N LEU A 1008 -11.89 -23.99 27.87
CA LEU A 1008 -10.87 -22.97 27.71
C LEU A 1008 -11.10 -22.15 26.44
N LYS A 1009 -10.90 -20.84 26.53
CA LYS A 1009 -10.72 -19.99 25.35
C LYS A 1009 -9.65 -18.93 25.59
N THR A 1010 -8.97 -18.51 24.55
CA THR A 1010 -8.12 -17.33 24.62
C THR A 1010 -8.97 -16.08 24.86
N SER A 1011 -8.40 -15.05 25.49
CA SER A 1011 -9.13 -13.78 25.68
C SER A 1011 -9.22 -12.94 24.40
N GLY A 1012 -8.37 -13.20 23.39
CA GLY A 1012 -8.09 -12.28 22.28
C GLY A 1012 -7.22 -11.09 22.71
N GLY A 1013 -6.74 -11.08 23.96
CA GLY A 1013 -5.89 -10.06 24.55
C GLY A 1013 -4.64 -10.69 25.18
N LYS A 1014 -4.43 -10.47 26.48
CA LYS A 1014 -3.25 -10.97 27.21
C LYS A 1014 -3.52 -12.25 28.02
N GLY A 1015 -4.78 -12.50 28.37
CA GLY A 1015 -5.20 -13.57 29.29
C GLY A 1015 -5.88 -14.77 28.62
N LEU A 1016 -6.37 -15.67 29.47
CA LEU A 1016 -7.19 -16.83 29.12
C LEU A 1016 -8.52 -16.76 29.89
N HIS A 1017 -9.60 -17.28 29.31
CA HIS A 1017 -10.86 -17.44 30.03
C HIS A 1017 -11.14 -18.93 30.25
N VAL A 1018 -11.38 -19.31 31.50
CA VAL A 1018 -11.89 -20.62 31.89
C VAL A 1018 -13.39 -20.48 32.14
N VAL A 1019 -14.19 -21.29 31.44
CA VAL A 1019 -15.66 -21.18 31.42
C VAL A 1019 -16.27 -22.47 31.94
N VAL A 1020 -17.18 -22.35 32.90
CA VAL A 1020 -17.86 -23.47 33.55
C VAL A 1020 -19.37 -23.34 33.29
N PRO A 1021 -19.99 -24.16 32.44
CA PRO A 1021 -21.44 -24.19 32.31
C PRO A 1021 -22.07 -24.67 33.62
N ILE A 1022 -23.17 -24.06 34.04
CA ILE A 1022 -23.90 -24.45 35.25
C ILE A 1022 -25.40 -24.49 34.95
N THR A 1023 -26.14 -25.28 35.72
CA THR A 1023 -27.60 -25.25 35.63
C THR A 1023 -28.12 -23.94 36.25
N PRO A 1024 -28.96 -23.15 35.56
CA PRO A 1024 -29.45 -21.85 36.04
C PRO A 1024 -30.48 -22.02 37.16
N GLN A 1025 -30.01 -22.24 38.39
CA GLN A 1025 -30.82 -22.46 39.59
C GLN A 1025 -30.56 -21.41 40.68
N LEU A 1026 -29.39 -20.77 40.65
CA LEU A 1026 -28.95 -19.79 41.63
C LEU A 1026 -28.90 -18.40 40.98
N ASP A 1027 -29.03 -17.37 41.80
CA ASP A 1027 -28.89 -15.98 41.36
C ASP A 1027 -27.41 -15.58 41.14
N TYR A 1028 -27.20 -14.37 40.62
CA TYR A 1028 -25.88 -13.83 40.39
C TYR A 1028 -25.03 -13.70 41.66
N ASP A 1029 -25.63 -13.37 42.81
CA ASP A 1029 -24.87 -13.14 44.03
C ASP A 1029 -24.30 -14.45 44.59
N ALA A 1030 -25.10 -15.52 44.61
CA ALA A 1030 -24.64 -16.85 44.99
C ALA A 1030 -23.55 -17.37 44.04
N VAL A 1031 -23.73 -17.21 42.72
CA VAL A 1031 -22.74 -17.64 41.71
C VAL A 1031 -21.45 -16.84 41.83
N LYS A 1032 -21.54 -15.53 42.01
CA LYS A 1032 -20.38 -14.64 42.22
C LYS A 1032 -19.65 -14.98 43.52
N ALA A 1033 -20.37 -15.18 44.63
CA ALA A 1033 -19.79 -15.55 45.91
C ALA A 1033 -19.01 -16.87 45.82
N PHE A 1034 -19.58 -17.89 45.16
CA PHE A 1034 -18.88 -19.15 44.91
C PHE A 1034 -17.59 -18.93 44.09
N SER A 1035 -17.67 -18.19 42.98
CA SER A 1035 -16.48 -17.91 42.16
C SER A 1035 -15.40 -17.14 42.93
N GLN A 1036 -15.80 -16.24 43.82
CA GLN A 1036 -14.88 -15.54 44.72
C GLN A 1036 -14.20 -16.49 45.72
N SER A 1037 -14.95 -17.43 46.30
CA SER A 1037 -14.40 -18.43 47.22
C SER A 1037 -13.37 -19.32 46.56
N VAL A 1038 -13.60 -19.74 45.30
CA VAL A 1038 -12.62 -20.49 44.49
C VAL A 1038 -11.32 -19.68 44.36
N VAL A 1039 -11.41 -18.41 43.93
CA VAL A 1039 -10.23 -17.55 43.73
C VAL A 1039 -9.49 -17.28 45.04
N LYS A 1040 -10.21 -17.02 46.13
CA LYS A 1040 -9.61 -16.85 47.47
C LYS A 1040 -8.89 -18.11 47.93
N HIS A 1041 -9.49 -19.29 47.71
CA HIS A 1041 -8.87 -20.56 48.03
C HIS A 1041 -7.57 -20.77 47.25
N MET A 1042 -7.59 -20.58 45.94
CA MET A 1042 -6.39 -20.70 45.10
C MET A 1042 -5.28 -19.72 45.51
N ALA A 1043 -5.62 -18.46 45.80
CA ALA A 1043 -4.66 -17.47 46.28
C ALA A 1043 -4.08 -17.79 47.66
N ARG A 1044 -4.83 -18.51 48.52
CA ARG A 1044 -4.36 -18.98 49.82
C ARG A 1044 -3.43 -20.18 49.69
N ILE A 1045 -3.75 -21.14 48.82
CA ILE A 1045 -2.97 -22.38 48.67
C ILE A 1045 -1.71 -22.18 47.82
N ILE A 1046 -1.79 -21.36 46.77
CA ILE A 1046 -0.67 -21.11 45.86
C ILE A 1046 -0.40 -19.59 45.78
N PRO A 1047 -0.01 -18.94 46.89
CA PRO A 1047 0.17 -17.49 46.96
C PRO A 1047 1.35 -16.97 46.13
N SER A 1048 2.24 -17.87 45.68
CA SER A 1048 3.33 -17.58 44.75
C SER A 1048 2.85 -17.36 43.31
N ARG A 1049 1.65 -17.85 42.96
CA ARG A 1049 1.06 -17.75 41.62
C ARG A 1049 -0.17 -16.86 41.57
N PHE A 1050 -1.03 -16.91 42.59
CA PHE A 1050 -2.32 -16.23 42.56
C PHE A 1050 -2.46 -15.12 43.60
N VAL A 1051 -3.31 -14.15 43.29
CA VAL A 1051 -3.75 -13.11 44.22
C VAL A 1051 -5.27 -12.93 44.11
N ALA A 1052 -5.94 -12.70 45.24
CA ALA A 1052 -7.40 -12.51 45.30
C ALA A 1052 -7.83 -11.04 45.42
N VAL A 1053 -6.86 -10.11 45.54
CA VAL A 1053 -7.10 -8.67 45.71
C VAL A 1053 -6.84 -7.94 44.40
N MET A 1054 -7.76 -7.06 44.02
CA MET A 1054 -7.60 -6.20 42.85
C MET A 1054 -6.44 -5.20 43.00
N GLY A 1055 -5.89 -4.76 41.87
CA GLY A 1055 -4.92 -3.66 41.79
C GLY A 1055 -3.56 -4.10 41.25
N GLY A 1056 -3.00 -3.30 40.34
CA GLY A 1056 -1.74 -3.62 39.65
C GLY A 1056 -0.57 -3.90 40.58
N LYS A 1057 -0.48 -3.15 41.69
CA LYS A 1057 0.58 -3.31 42.70
C LYS A 1057 0.53 -4.66 43.43
N ASN A 1058 -0.65 -5.27 43.56
CA ASN A 1058 -0.85 -6.51 44.30
C ASN A 1058 -0.55 -7.76 43.45
N ARG A 1059 -0.31 -7.59 42.15
CA ARG A 1059 -0.16 -8.70 41.18
C ARG A 1059 1.16 -8.72 40.41
N VAL A 1060 2.20 -8.02 40.88
CA VAL A 1060 3.54 -8.12 40.25
C VAL A 1060 4.04 -9.56 40.39
N GLY A 1061 4.35 -10.21 39.27
CA GLY A 1061 4.76 -11.62 39.19
C GLY A 1061 3.66 -12.64 39.46
N LYS A 1062 2.39 -12.21 39.63
CA LYS A 1062 1.25 -13.08 39.98
C LYS A 1062 0.07 -12.86 39.04
N ILE A 1063 -0.85 -13.82 39.04
CA ILE A 1063 -2.06 -13.81 38.21
C ILE A 1063 -3.26 -13.51 39.08
N PHE A 1064 -4.06 -12.53 38.66
CA PHE A 1064 -5.37 -12.28 39.25
C PHE A 1064 -6.40 -13.05 38.44
N ILE A 1065 -7.14 -13.93 39.11
CA ILE A 1065 -8.29 -14.60 38.50
C ILE A 1065 -9.49 -13.67 38.73
N ASP A 1066 -9.88 -12.92 37.69
CA ASP A 1066 -10.99 -11.98 37.77
C ASP A 1066 -12.33 -12.74 37.76
N TYR A 1067 -12.91 -12.85 38.96
CA TYR A 1067 -14.23 -13.41 39.19
C TYR A 1067 -15.36 -12.37 39.12
N LEU A 1068 -15.04 -11.08 39.00
CA LEU A 1068 -16.05 -10.00 39.02
C LEU A 1068 -16.95 -10.02 37.79
N ARG A 1069 -16.52 -10.71 36.72
CA ARG A 1069 -17.33 -10.98 35.53
C ARG A 1069 -18.60 -11.78 35.80
N ASN A 1070 -18.71 -12.39 36.98
CA ASN A 1070 -19.85 -13.20 37.40
C ASN A 1070 -20.92 -12.42 38.18
N GLY A 1071 -20.83 -11.08 38.25
CA GLY A 1071 -21.88 -10.24 38.83
C GLY A 1071 -23.02 -9.91 37.85
N HIS A 1072 -24.15 -9.47 38.38
CA HIS A 1072 -25.29 -9.02 37.57
C HIS A 1072 -24.88 -7.86 36.65
N GLY A 1073 -25.34 -7.88 35.40
CA GLY A 1073 -25.01 -6.87 34.38
C GLY A 1073 -23.56 -6.88 33.86
N GLN A 1074 -22.70 -7.77 34.39
CA GLN A 1074 -21.32 -7.92 33.92
C GLN A 1074 -21.26 -8.78 32.67
N THR A 1075 -20.24 -8.51 31.84
CA THR A 1075 -20.12 -9.16 30.54
C THR A 1075 -18.69 -9.64 30.27
N THR A 1076 -18.61 -10.66 29.42
CA THR A 1076 -17.35 -11.22 28.94
C THR A 1076 -17.36 -11.24 27.41
N ALA A 1077 -16.21 -10.96 26.79
CA ALA A 1077 -16.02 -11.11 25.36
C ALA A 1077 -16.48 -12.51 24.91
N CYS A 1078 -17.41 -12.53 23.97
CA CYS A 1078 -18.01 -13.74 23.43
C CYS A 1078 -16.93 -14.59 22.73
N ALA A 1079 -17.11 -15.91 22.73
CA ALA A 1079 -16.30 -16.78 21.87
C ALA A 1079 -16.40 -16.31 20.41
N PHE A 1080 -15.27 -16.34 19.70
CA PHE A 1080 -15.06 -15.82 18.34
C PHE A 1080 -15.18 -14.30 18.19
N SER A 1081 -15.43 -13.53 19.26
CA SER A 1081 -15.39 -12.07 19.17
C SER A 1081 -13.97 -11.57 18.93
N ALA A 1082 -13.82 -10.65 17.98
CA ALA A 1082 -12.62 -9.84 17.84
C ALA A 1082 -12.48 -8.87 19.04
N ARG A 1083 -11.25 -8.38 19.25
CA ARG A 1083 -10.89 -7.40 20.29
C ARG A 1083 -10.44 -6.10 19.65
N ALA A 1084 -10.86 -4.97 20.20
CA ALA A 1084 -10.47 -3.62 19.79
C ALA A 1084 -9.08 -3.27 20.36
N ARG A 1085 -8.08 -4.07 19.99
CA ARG A 1085 -6.67 -3.95 20.37
C ARG A 1085 -5.80 -4.15 19.13
N PRO A 1086 -4.56 -3.61 19.08
CA PRO A 1086 -3.66 -3.83 17.96
C PRO A 1086 -3.54 -5.31 17.62
N GLY A 1087 -3.64 -5.66 16.34
CA GLY A 1087 -3.73 -7.04 15.85
C GLY A 1087 -5.14 -7.59 15.72
N MET A 1088 -6.15 -6.94 16.33
CA MET A 1088 -7.55 -7.43 16.39
C MET A 1088 -7.65 -8.91 16.77
N GLY A 1089 -7.03 -9.26 17.90
CA GLY A 1089 -7.05 -10.63 18.45
C GLY A 1089 -8.47 -11.16 18.64
N VAL A 1090 -8.63 -12.48 18.55
CA VAL A 1090 -9.93 -13.17 18.63
C VAL A 1090 -9.98 -14.00 19.91
N SER A 1091 -11.11 -13.95 20.63
CA SER A 1091 -11.36 -14.84 21.77
C SER A 1091 -11.70 -16.24 21.27
N MET A 1092 -10.69 -17.08 21.06
CA MET A 1092 -10.81 -18.37 20.36
C MET A 1092 -11.04 -19.53 21.34
N PRO A 1093 -12.14 -20.30 21.22
CA PRO A 1093 -12.28 -21.60 21.88
C PRO A 1093 -11.17 -22.57 21.49
N VAL A 1094 -10.60 -23.26 22.48
CA VAL A 1094 -9.51 -24.22 22.29
C VAL A 1094 -9.76 -25.47 23.14
N ALA A 1095 -9.19 -26.59 22.73
CA ALA A 1095 -9.18 -27.79 23.56
C ALA A 1095 -8.10 -27.66 24.64
N TRP A 1096 -8.26 -28.36 25.77
CA TRP A 1096 -7.28 -28.29 26.87
C TRP A 1096 -5.91 -28.83 26.45
N GLU A 1097 -5.89 -29.83 25.57
CA GLU A 1097 -4.67 -30.45 25.05
C GLU A 1097 -3.82 -29.44 24.26
N GLN A 1098 -4.45 -28.40 23.71
CA GLN A 1098 -3.76 -27.34 22.96
C GLN A 1098 -3.12 -26.30 23.88
N LEU A 1099 -3.42 -26.29 25.18
CA LEU A 1099 -2.97 -25.26 26.12
C LEU A 1099 -1.45 -25.09 26.07
N SER A 1100 -0.70 -26.19 26.05
CA SER A 1100 0.77 -26.20 26.04
C SER A 1100 1.37 -25.62 24.76
N ASP A 1101 0.70 -25.78 23.62
CA ASP A 1101 1.15 -25.27 22.32
C ASP A 1101 0.78 -23.79 22.08
N LEU A 1102 -0.10 -23.20 22.90
CA LEU A 1102 -0.48 -21.79 22.76
C LEU A 1102 0.73 -20.88 22.95
N GLN A 1103 0.79 -19.80 22.16
CA GLN A 1103 1.90 -18.83 22.20
C GLN A 1103 1.47 -17.45 22.73
N GLY A 1104 0.17 -17.23 22.93
CA GLY A 1104 -0.34 -15.96 23.44
C GLY A 1104 -1.87 -15.88 23.50
N GLY A 1105 -2.38 -14.93 24.30
CA GLY A 1105 -3.82 -14.72 24.51
C GLY A 1105 -4.54 -14.11 23.30
N ALA A 1106 -3.78 -13.61 22.33
CA ALA A 1106 -4.24 -13.07 21.05
C ALA A 1106 -3.57 -13.78 19.87
N GLN A 1107 -3.23 -15.07 20.02
CA GLN A 1107 -2.56 -15.87 19.00
C GLN A 1107 -3.29 -15.87 17.65
N TRP A 1108 -4.63 -15.88 17.67
CA TRP A 1108 -5.45 -15.74 16.48
C TRP A 1108 -6.04 -14.34 16.41
N THR A 1109 -6.15 -13.85 15.18
CA THR A 1109 -6.63 -12.50 14.83
C THR A 1109 -7.77 -12.60 13.83
N VAL A 1110 -8.48 -11.51 13.58
CA VAL A 1110 -9.47 -11.40 12.50
C VAL A 1110 -8.94 -11.93 11.16
N ALA A 1111 -7.65 -11.72 10.87
CA ALA A 1111 -7.00 -12.18 9.65
C ALA A 1111 -6.76 -13.70 9.59
N THR A 1112 -6.48 -14.34 10.73
CA THR A 1112 -5.95 -15.73 10.78
C THR A 1112 -6.94 -16.74 11.36
N ALA A 1113 -7.93 -16.27 12.11
CA ALA A 1113 -8.87 -17.11 12.85
C ALA A 1113 -9.70 -18.02 11.95
N ARG A 1114 -10.25 -17.50 10.85
CA ARG A 1114 -11.07 -18.33 9.94
C ARG A 1114 -10.25 -19.42 9.25
N GLU A 1115 -8.98 -19.12 8.93
CA GLU A 1115 -8.08 -20.08 8.32
C GLU A 1115 -7.71 -21.19 9.30
N TYR A 1116 -7.36 -20.85 10.55
CA TYR A 1116 -7.17 -21.84 11.61
C TYR A 1116 -8.40 -22.77 11.76
N LEU A 1117 -9.60 -22.18 11.78
CA LEU A 1117 -10.86 -22.94 11.92
C LEU A 1117 -11.17 -23.85 10.73
N SER A 1118 -10.57 -23.64 9.55
CA SER A 1118 -10.75 -24.55 8.41
C SER A 1118 -10.03 -25.88 8.56
N PHE A 1119 -9.05 -25.98 9.47
CA PHE A 1119 -8.37 -27.23 9.81
C PHE A 1119 -9.03 -27.96 10.98
N GLN A 1120 -9.98 -27.33 11.67
CA GLN A 1120 -10.64 -27.90 12.84
C GLN A 1120 -11.85 -28.74 12.41
N LYS A 1121 -11.71 -30.07 12.50
CA LYS A 1121 -12.77 -31.04 12.18
C LYS A 1121 -13.87 -31.09 13.25
N GLN A 1122 -13.55 -30.78 14.51
CA GLN A 1122 -14.47 -30.83 15.65
C GLN A 1122 -14.50 -29.48 16.38
N ASP A 1123 -15.59 -29.20 17.09
CA ASP A 1123 -15.69 -28.05 18.00
C ASP A 1123 -15.08 -28.44 19.36
N PRO A 1124 -13.99 -27.78 19.83
CA PRO A 1124 -13.42 -28.04 21.14
C PRO A 1124 -14.42 -27.88 22.30
N TRP A 1125 -15.51 -27.15 22.07
CA TRP A 1125 -16.57 -26.92 23.04
C TRP A 1125 -17.83 -27.76 22.79
N GLU A 1126 -17.78 -28.83 21.98
CA GLU A 1126 -18.98 -29.64 21.72
C GLU A 1126 -19.64 -30.15 23.02
N GLY A 1127 -18.84 -30.58 24.00
CA GLY A 1127 -19.30 -31.04 25.31
C GLY A 1127 -19.96 -29.94 26.17
N TYR A 1128 -19.58 -28.66 25.98
CA TYR A 1128 -20.06 -27.52 26.76
C TYR A 1128 -21.60 -27.41 26.70
N TRP A 1129 -22.17 -27.61 25.51
CA TRP A 1129 -23.60 -27.44 25.27
C TRP A 1129 -24.45 -28.51 25.98
N LYS A 1130 -23.90 -29.71 26.15
CA LYS A 1130 -24.56 -30.88 26.72
C LYS A 1130 -24.39 -30.95 28.25
N LYS A 1131 -23.32 -30.36 28.80
CA LYS A 1131 -23.04 -30.43 30.24
C LYS A 1131 -24.10 -29.70 31.08
N ARG A 1132 -24.55 -30.37 32.14
CA ARG A 1132 -25.38 -29.80 33.21
C ARG A 1132 -24.71 -30.17 34.54
N GLN A 1133 -24.37 -29.17 35.33
CA GLN A 1133 -23.66 -29.36 36.60
C GLN A 1133 -24.06 -28.27 37.61
N SER A 1134 -24.08 -28.63 38.89
CA SER A 1134 -24.46 -27.74 39.99
C SER A 1134 -23.22 -27.35 40.79
N ILE A 1135 -23.18 -26.11 41.28
CA ILE A 1135 -22.09 -25.62 42.14
C ILE A 1135 -22.35 -25.89 43.63
N GLN A 1136 -23.50 -26.47 44.00
CA GLN A 1136 -23.87 -26.68 45.40
C GLN A 1136 -22.88 -27.57 46.17
N GLN A 1137 -22.36 -28.63 45.53
CA GLN A 1137 -21.33 -29.48 46.14
C GLN A 1137 -20.04 -28.70 46.34
N GLY A 1138 -19.60 -27.94 45.34
CA GLY A 1138 -18.41 -27.09 45.44
C GLY A 1138 -18.56 -26.02 46.53
N ILE A 1139 -19.75 -25.43 46.71
CA ILE A 1139 -20.04 -24.51 47.82
C ILE A 1139 -19.82 -25.21 49.17
N LYS A 1140 -20.33 -26.43 49.34
CA LYS A 1140 -20.16 -27.21 50.57
C LYS A 1140 -18.71 -27.60 50.84
N MET A 1141 -17.91 -27.86 49.80
CA MET A 1141 -16.50 -28.23 49.94
C MET A 1141 -15.59 -27.04 50.28
N LEU A 1142 -15.99 -25.82 49.91
CA LEU A 1142 -15.22 -24.59 50.16
C LEU A 1142 -15.63 -23.86 51.45
N ALA A 1143 -16.82 -24.15 51.98
CA ALA A 1143 -17.27 -23.73 53.30
C ALA A 1143 -16.55 -24.54 54.38
#